data_AF-A0ABD4KEK1-F1
#
_entry.id   AF-A0ABD4KEK1-F1
#
_cell.length_a   1.000
_cell.length_b   1.000
_cell.length_c   1.000
_cell.angle_alpha   90.00
_cell.angle_beta   90.00
_cell.angle_gamma   90.00
#
_symmetry.space_group_name_H-M   'P 1'
#
loop_
_entity.id
_entity.type
_entity.pdbx_description
1 polymer ?
#
loop_
_entity_poly.entity_id
_entity_poly.type
_entity_poly.pdbx_seq_one_letter_code
_entity_poly.pdbx_strand_id
1 'polypeptide(L)'
;MALQGLRFTLNIEGLAEEAVAVVRFGLQQKYSQPFVLNVDIASKLADLTAVNFLEKKAVLTIFQGAEAQRYISGIVTSVSLGENNNWQMRYQLRISPPLWRCDLRQNFRIFQQQDIQTISSLLLAENEVTDWTPVFYESHPSREFCVQYGESDLAFLNRLWSEEGLFYYDWHANGEPKQNMVLTDDIAGTAALGEMPFNPNAGSTECISEFRYQAQIRPSSVEIQDYTFKAPGWQGYYGHKGEHLNGQRTQYEVFDYPGRFKDEQHGEDFARYQIEGWRHNAEIATGQSNSPKLWPGVRFTLSGHPAASLNTEWQVVTSLINGEQPQAEHGSQGRGTTMSNYFSVIPADRTWRPLPLAKPRVDGPQSAFVTGPEGEEIFCDEHGRVRVRFHWDRYSPGNEGSSCWVRVSQAWAGTGFGNLAIPRVGQEVIVDFLNGDPDQPIVMGRTYHQDNRSPGSLPGTKTQMTIRSKTYKGSGFNELKFEDATGKEQVYIHAQKDMVTEVLHDRNTTVKNDHQETVSHNQKVNVGLGQTISVGSKKEGGHDQSLSITHDQIVKVGNDQTLTVGNDRHIRTGNDDLLQVTNDRKVTVEGKQEHKTTRDHISLVQGQKSLTVQGDLAQKVAGALGISVAGDIVLKSSGSISLQAGNSFVVIHAGGVDIVGPKINLNGGGCPGKPVEPLQPSALTAQKEDWTSSDNQPGEDSQFGNADNSSDSGNNDDTKSEKYSLRFALSEDFVSKPYVLKDKNGNTLSQGVIPEDGRTPRIKFDKPDELNLTLGTVGWNMTSLNPVPSSQDNQIIEFTEEELTASDPWFDKLDTSYGDFFPADLVTKIMVGVTGEE
;
A
#
# COMPACT_ATOMS: atom_id res chain seq x y z
N MET A 1 49.92 -40.70 48.51
CA MET A 1 48.81 -41.66 48.57
C MET A 1 49.22 -42.92 47.82
N ALA A 2 48.74 -44.11 48.21
CA ALA A 2 49.10 -45.35 47.52
C ALA A 2 48.63 -45.33 46.06
N LEU A 3 49.50 -45.73 45.13
CA LEU A 3 49.25 -45.79 43.67
C LEU A 3 48.34 -46.96 43.26
N GLN A 4 47.76 -47.68 44.22
CA GLN A 4 46.95 -48.87 44.01
C GLN A 4 45.55 -48.63 44.58
N GLY A 5 44.54 -48.52 43.72
CA GLY A 5 43.12 -48.38 44.09
C GLY A 5 42.44 -47.11 43.57
N LEU A 6 41.18 -46.93 43.98
CA LEU A 6 40.34 -45.78 43.64
C LEU A 6 40.90 -44.50 44.29
N ARG A 7 41.07 -43.43 43.51
CA ARG A 7 41.49 -42.11 44.02
C ARG A 7 40.89 -40.96 43.23
N PHE A 8 40.77 -39.81 43.86
CA PHE A 8 40.25 -38.58 43.26
C PHE A 8 41.27 -37.46 43.38
N THR A 9 41.48 -36.71 42.29
CA THR A 9 42.29 -35.51 42.28
C THR A 9 41.51 -34.36 41.66
N LEU A 10 41.84 -33.13 42.04
CA LEU A 10 41.25 -31.91 41.49
C LEU A 10 42.39 -30.98 41.05
N ASN A 11 42.45 -30.70 39.76
CA ASN A 11 43.33 -29.67 39.21
C ASN A 11 42.55 -28.36 39.11
N ILE A 12 43.11 -27.25 39.58
CA ILE A 12 42.51 -25.90 39.48
C ILE A 12 43.53 -24.99 38.82
N GLU A 13 43.11 -24.28 37.78
CA GLU A 13 43.95 -23.34 37.05
C GLU A 13 44.58 -22.30 38.00
N GLY A 14 45.91 -22.20 37.96
CA GLY A 14 46.68 -21.27 38.78
C GLY A 14 47.10 -21.81 40.16
N LEU A 15 46.70 -23.04 40.53
CA LEU A 15 47.17 -23.73 41.73
C LEU A 15 48.05 -24.94 41.37
N ALA A 16 49.07 -25.21 42.18
CA ALA A 16 49.89 -26.41 42.03
C ALA A 16 49.06 -27.68 42.35
N GLU A 17 49.36 -28.81 41.70
CA GLU A 17 48.57 -30.04 41.86
C GLU A 17 48.62 -30.58 43.31
N GLU A 18 49.74 -30.43 44.00
CA GLU A 18 49.88 -30.78 45.42
C GLU A 18 49.26 -29.76 46.40
N ALA A 19 48.76 -28.63 45.91
CA ALA A 19 48.20 -27.58 46.77
C ALA A 19 46.86 -27.98 47.40
N VAL A 20 46.09 -28.85 46.75
CA VAL A 20 44.75 -29.26 47.17
C VAL A 20 44.58 -30.77 47.13
N ALA A 21 43.84 -31.33 48.07
CA ALA A 21 43.51 -32.75 48.11
C ALA A 21 41.99 -32.93 48.24
N VAL A 22 41.40 -33.77 47.40
CA VAL A 22 39.95 -34.05 47.42
C VAL A 22 39.62 -34.89 48.64
N VAL A 23 38.71 -34.40 49.49
CA VAL A 23 38.18 -35.11 50.67
C VAL A 23 36.91 -35.87 50.29
N ARG A 24 35.99 -35.20 49.60
CA ARG A 24 34.79 -35.80 49.03
C ARG A 24 34.25 -34.96 47.88
N PHE A 25 33.42 -35.55 47.03
CA PHE A 25 32.67 -34.81 46.04
C PHE A 25 31.28 -35.40 45.82
N GLY A 26 30.37 -34.58 45.33
CA GLY A 26 29.07 -34.97 44.82
C GLY A 26 28.85 -34.34 43.45
N LEU A 27 28.69 -35.16 42.41
CA LEU A 27 28.41 -34.77 41.04
C LEU A 27 26.98 -35.11 40.69
N GLN A 28 26.18 -34.11 40.32
CA GLN A 28 24.84 -34.28 39.80
C GLN A 28 24.80 -33.89 38.32
N GLN A 29 24.28 -34.80 37.49
CA GLN A 29 24.10 -34.62 36.05
C GLN A 29 22.71 -35.07 35.64
N LYS A 30 22.10 -34.33 34.71
CA LYS A 30 20.79 -34.65 34.14
C LYS A 30 20.71 -34.13 32.71
N TYR A 31 19.97 -34.81 31.83
CA TYR A 31 19.67 -34.26 30.50
C TYR A 31 19.04 -32.88 30.59
N SER A 32 19.48 -32.00 29.69
CA SER A 32 19.03 -30.61 29.57
C SER A 32 19.13 -29.79 30.86
N GLN A 33 20.12 -30.10 31.71
CA GLN A 33 20.48 -29.28 32.88
C GLN A 33 22.00 -29.17 33.02
N PRO A 34 22.55 -27.99 33.36
CA PRO A 34 23.97 -27.86 33.67
C PRO A 34 24.33 -28.77 34.86
N PHE A 35 25.44 -29.50 34.77
CA PHE A 35 25.88 -30.31 35.90
C PHE A 35 26.27 -29.44 37.11
N VAL A 36 26.16 -30.01 38.30
CA VAL A 36 26.64 -29.40 39.54
C VAL A 36 27.60 -30.36 40.21
N LEU A 37 28.85 -29.94 40.36
CA LEU A 37 29.89 -30.67 41.08
C LEU A 37 30.25 -29.92 42.35
N ASN A 38 29.90 -30.46 43.51
CA ASN A 38 30.34 -29.95 44.80
C ASN A 38 31.58 -30.74 45.24
N VAL A 39 32.68 -30.06 45.56
CA VAL A 39 33.94 -30.70 45.97
C VAL A 39 34.41 -30.08 47.28
N ASP A 40 34.65 -30.92 48.28
CA ASP A 40 35.34 -30.54 49.51
C ASP A 40 36.82 -30.89 49.36
N ILE A 41 37.67 -29.88 49.51
CA ILE A 41 39.13 -30.02 49.42
C ILE A 41 39.79 -29.64 50.75
N ALA A 42 40.92 -30.29 51.04
CA ALA A 42 41.85 -29.91 52.09
C ALA A 42 43.12 -29.34 51.46
N SER A 43 43.58 -28.18 51.96
CA SER A 43 44.81 -27.53 51.52
C SER A 43 45.73 -27.22 52.69
N LYS A 44 47.05 -27.22 52.46
CA LYS A 44 48.03 -26.67 53.42
C LYS A 44 48.10 -25.15 53.37
N LEU A 45 47.58 -24.54 52.31
CA LEU A 45 47.48 -23.10 52.14
C LEU A 45 46.18 -22.65 52.83
N ALA A 46 46.30 -21.84 53.88
CA ALA A 46 45.15 -21.35 54.66
C ALA A 46 44.63 -19.99 54.17
N ASP A 47 45.36 -19.35 53.25
CA ASP A 47 45.14 -18.00 52.74
C ASP A 47 44.54 -17.97 51.33
N LEU A 48 44.11 -19.13 50.78
CA LEU A 48 43.40 -19.14 49.50
C LEU A 48 42.07 -18.39 49.63
N THR A 49 41.83 -17.48 48.70
CA THR A 49 40.66 -16.59 48.65
C THR A 49 39.80 -16.86 47.43
N ALA A 50 38.66 -16.18 47.33
CA ALA A 50 37.79 -16.26 46.17
C ALA A 50 38.50 -16.00 44.83
N VAL A 51 39.51 -15.11 44.80
CA VAL A 51 40.31 -14.79 43.60
C VAL A 51 41.10 -15.99 43.08
N ASN A 52 41.48 -16.91 43.97
CA ASN A 52 42.21 -18.12 43.59
C ASN A 52 41.30 -19.19 42.97
N PHE A 53 39.98 -19.06 43.10
CA PHE A 53 39.03 -20.10 42.73
C PHE A 53 38.03 -19.64 41.68
N LEU A 54 37.27 -18.56 41.91
CA LEU A 54 36.15 -18.17 41.05
C LEU A 54 36.60 -17.98 39.59
N GLU A 55 35.78 -18.46 38.65
CA GLU A 55 36.03 -18.45 37.20
C GLU A 55 37.25 -19.27 36.73
N LYS A 56 38.00 -19.91 37.65
CA LYS A 56 39.11 -20.80 37.27
C LYS A 56 38.60 -22.13 36.75
N LYS A 57 39.23 -22.61 35.68
CA LYS A 57 38.98 -23.95 35.16
C LYS A 57 39.39 -24.97 36.22
N ALA A 58 38.52 -25.94 36.48
CA ALA A 58 38.76 -27.02 37.41
C ALA A 58 38.45 -28.37 36.75
N VAL A 59 39.31 -29.37 36.97
CA VAL A 59 39.16 -30.72 36.44
C VAL A 59 39.26 -31.73 37.57
N LEU A 60 38.13 -32.36 37.91
CA LEU A 60 38.10 -33.51 38.81
C LEU A 60 38.41 -34.77 38.01
N THR A 61 39.35 -35.58 38.48
CA THR A 61 39.70 -36.86 37.86
C THR A 61 39.42 -38.02 38.80
N ILE A 62 38.71 -39.03 38.31
CA ILE A 62 38.47 -40.30 38.99
C ILE A 62 39.43 -41.33 38.41
N PHE A 63 40.29 -41.92 39.25
CA PHE A 63 41.26 -42.93 38.85
C PHE A 63 40.95 -44.28 39.48
N GLN A 64 41.24 -45.35 38.73
CA GLN A 64 41.37 -46.71 39.24
C GLN A 64 42.81 -47.18 39.01
N GLY A 65 43.61 -47.23 40.08
CA GLY A 65 45.06 -47.44 39.95
C GLY A 65 45.73 -46.28 39.21
N ALA A 66 46.47 -46.59 38.14
CA ALA A 66 47.11 -45.60 37.28
C ALA A 66 46.20 -45.06 36.16
N GLU A 67 45.06 -45.71 35.91
CA GLU A 67 44.18 -45.40 34.78
C GLU A 67 43.11 -44.37 35.19
N ALA A 68 43.01 -43.27 34.45
CA ALA A 68 41.94 -42.31 34.61
C ALA A 68 40.65 -42.89 34.03
N GLN A 69 39.66 -43.08 34.90
CA GLN A 69 38.34 -43.61 34.52
C GLN A 69 37.42 -42.50 34.03
N ARG A 70 37.56 -41.27 34.56
CA ARG A 70 36.70 -40.15 34.18
C ARG A 70 37.31 -38.81 34.51
N TYR A 71 37.08 -37.83 33.63
CA TYR A 71 37.38 -36.42 33.82
C TYR A 71 36.09 -35.61 33.86
N ILE A 72 36.00 -34.67 34.80
CA ILE A 72 34.89 -33.73 34.90
C ILE A 72 35.48 -32.33 34.94
N SER A 73 35.27 -31.60 33.85
CA SER A 73 35.84 -30.27 33.59
C SER A 73 34.74 -29.22 33.72
N GLY A 74 35.03 -28.15 34.46
CA GLY A 74 34.12 -27.01 34.58
C GLY A 74 34.84 -25.76 35.08
N ILE A 75 34.06 -24.80 35.54
CA ILE A 75 34.52 -23.56 36.15
C ILE A 75 34.04 -23.51 37.60
N VAL A 76 34.86 -22.98 38.49
CA VAL A 76 34.45 -22.80 39.88
C VAL A 76 33.49 -21.60 39.97
N THR A 77 32.25 -21.86 40.37
CA THR A 77 31.16 -20.87 40.46
C THR A 77 30.90 -20.40 41.89
N SER A 78 31.36 -21.15 42.88
CA SER A 78 31.26 -20.77 44.29
C SER A 78 32.41 -21.37 45.10
N VAL A 79 32.85 -20.64 46.12
CA VAL A 79 33.77 -21.14 47.15
C VAL A 79 33.26 -20.72 48.52
N SER A 80 33.36 -21.63 49.48
CA SER A 80 33.15 -21.35 50.88
C SER A 80 34.33 -21.89 51.70
N LEU A 81 34.71 -21.14 52.73
CA LEU A 81 35.77 -21.52 53.65
C LEU A 81 35.18 -22.43 54.73
N GLY A 82 35.84 -23.56 54.97
CA GLY A 82 35.52 -24.47 56.05
C GLY A 82 36.40 -24.25 57.29
N GLU A 83 36.44 -25.26 58.16
CA GLU A 83 37.26 -25.25 59.37
C GLU A 83 38.73 -25.60 59.07
N ASN A 84 39.64 -25.08 59.91
CA ASN A 84 41.05 -25.45 59.92
C ASN A 84 41.30 -26.47 61.04
N ASN A 85 41.86 -27.64 60.70
CA ASN A 85 42.14 -28.69 61.69
C ASN A 85 43.54 -28.58 62.34
N ASN A 86 44.18 -27.41 62.26
CA ASN A 86 45.57 -27.10 62.63
C ASN A 86 46.66 -27.64 61.67
N TRP A 87 46.32 -28.51 60.71
CA TRP A 87 47.25 -28.98 59.67
C TRP A 87 46.84 -28.53 58.27
N GLN A 88 45.55 -28.48 58.00
CA GLN A 88 44.96 -28.18 56.71
C GLN A 88 43.70 -27.32 56.87
N MET A 89 43.49 -26.43 55.91
CA MET A 89 42.28 -25.64 55.75
C MET A 89 41.32 -26.36 54.81
N ARG A 90 40.02 -26.40 55.17
CA ARG A 90 38.96 -26.91 54.27
C ARG A 90 38.41 -25.81 53.37
N TYR A 91 38.14 -26.16 52.13
CA TYR A 91 37.37 -25.34 51.20
C TYR A 91 36.30 -26.21 50.54
N GLN A 92 35.09 -25.66 50.39
CA GLN A 92 34.03 -26.29 49.62
C GLN A 92 33.81 -25.47 48.36
N LEU A 93 33.96 -26.13 47.21
CA LEU A 93 33.86 -25.55 45.88
C LEU A 93 32.59 -26.05 45.20
N ARG A 94 31.90 -25.18 44.48
CA ARG A 94 30.92 -25.56 43.46
C ARG A 94 31.52 -25.33 42.09
N ILE A 95 31.46 -26.35 41.25
CA ILE A 95 31.96 -26.36 39.88
C ILE A 95 30.77 -26.65 38.95
N SER A 96 30.65 -25.87 37.89
CA SER A 96 29.57 -25.97 36.88
C SER A 96 30.18 -25.97 35.46
N PRO A 97 29.45 -26.41 34.42
CA PRO A 97 29.93 -26.24 33.05
C PRO A 97 29.93 -24.75 32.66
N PRO A 98 30.73 -24.32 31.67
CA PRO A 98 30.67 -22.96 31.13
C PRO A 98 29.26 -22.49 30.74
N LEU A 99 28.38 -23.41 30.29
CA LEU A 99 26.98 -23.15 29.98
C LEU A 99 26.22 -22.45 31.12
N TRP A 100 26.61 -22.69 32.37
CA TRP A 100 25.98 -22.05 33.53
C TRP A 100 26.05 -20.52 33.48
N ARG A 101 27.05 -19.92 32.82
CA ARG A 101 27.16 -18.46 32.67
C ARG A 101 25.97 -17.84 31.94
N CYS A 102 25.37 -18.58 31.01
CA CYS A 102 24.17 -18.15 30.29
C CYS A 102 22.98 -17.88 31.23
N ASP A 103 22.98 -18.40 32.47
CA ASP A 103 21.92 -18.13 33.44
C ASP A 103 22.11 -16.80 34.20
N LEU A 104 23.31 -16.23 34.18
CA LEU A 104 23.62 -14.97 34.87
C LEU A 104 23.21 -13.73 34.06
N ARG A 105 22.98 -13.89 32.76
CA ARG A 105 22.62 -12.80 31.84
C ARG A 105 21.16 -12.93 31.42
N GLN A 106 20.42 -11.84 31.59
CA GLN A 106 19.03 -11.69 31.18
C GLN A 106 18.90 -10.58 30.13
N ASN A 107 18.04 -10.77 29.12
CA ASN A 107 18.00 -9.86 27.97
C ASN A 107 16.60 -9.73 27.33
N PHE A 108 16.46 -8.70 26.51
CA PHE A 108 15.38 -8.55 25.53
C PHE A 108 16.02 -8.46 24.14
N ARG A 109 15.75 -9.44 23.27
CA ARG A 109 16.42 -9.52 21.97
C ARG A 109 15.56 -10.18 20.92
N ILE A 110 15.64 -9.65 19.70
CA ILE A 110 14.99 -10.18 18.51
C ILE A 110 16.02 -10.93 17.66
N PHE A 111 15.65 -12.13 17.21
CA PHE A 111 16.35 -12.93 16.22
C PHE A 111 15.45 -13.07 14.98
N GLN A 112 15.99 -12.79 13.80
CA GLN A 112 15.24 -12.81 12.54
C GLN A 112 15.96 -13.66 11.51
N GLN A 113 15.21 -14.51 10.81
CA GLN A 113 15.71 -15.35 9.73
C GLN A 113 16.91 -16.21 10.16
N GLN A 114 16.88 -16.70 11.41
CA GLN A 114 17.95 -17.53 11.98
C GLN A 114 17.39 -18.86 12.45
N ASP A 115 18.13 -19.92 12.16
CA ASP A 115 17.87 -21.27 12.64
C ASP A 115 18.32 -21.45 14.10
N ILE A 116 17.92 -22.57 14.70
CA ILE A 116 18.24 -22.91 16.09
C ILE A 116 19.74 -22.99 16.34
N GLN A 117 20.51 -23.48 15.37
CA GLN A 117 21.96 -23.61 15.50
C GLN A 117 22.63 -22.25 15.57
N THR A 118 22.21 -21.31 14.72
CA THR A 118 22.73 -19.95 14.65
C THR A 118 22.43 -19.18 15.92
N ILE A 119 21.18 -19.24 16.40
CA ILE A 119 20.78 -18.60 17.66
C ILE A 119 21.59 -19.18 18.83
N SER A 120 21.72 -20.50 18.89
CA SER A 120 22.50 -21.19 19.93
C SER A 120 23.98 -20.78 19.87
N SER A 121 24.59 -20.83 18.68
CA SER A 121 25.99 -20.44 18.46
C SER A 121 26.28 -19.04 18.98
N LEU A 122 25.40 -18.09 18.68
CA LEU A 122 25.56 -16.69 19.05
C LEU A 122 25.55 -16.52 20.58
N LEU A 123 24.53 -17.07 21.26
CA LEU A 123 24.38 -16.92 22.70
C LEU A 123 25.44 -17.67 23.49
N LEU A 124 25.84 -18.86 23.02
CA LEU A 124 26.93 -19.64 23.62
C LEU A 124 28.27 -18.92 23.49
N ALA A 125 28.57 -18.36 22.31
CA ALA A 125 29.80 -17.59 22.09
C ALA A 125 29.86 -16.33 22.95
N GLU A 126 28.75 -15.59 23.07
CA GLU A 126 28.66 -14.40 23.93
C GLU A 126 28.89 -14.71 25.43
N ASN A 127 28.71 -15.96 25.85
CA ASN A 127 28.91 -16.44 27.23
C ASN A 127 30.17 -17.32 27.40
N GLU A 128 31.09 -17.30 26.42
CA GLU A 128 32.34 -18.06 26.42
C GLU A 128 32.15 -19.59 26.54
N VAL A 129 31.07 -20.11 25.97
CA VAL A 129 30.82 -21.55 25.83
C VAL A 129 31.33 -21.99 24.45
N THR A 130 32.63 -22.24 24.36
CA THR A 130 33.29 -22.53 23.07
C THR A 130 33.25 -24.01 22.68
N ASP A 131 33.22 -24.90 23.67
CA ASP A 131 33.29 -26.36 23.46
C ASP A 131 31.89 -26.98 23.44
N TRP A 132 31.22 -26.92 22.29
CA TRP A 132 29.93 -27.58 22.07
C TRP A 132 29.81 -28.18 20.66
N THR A 133 28.86 -29.08 20.47
CA THR A 133 28.67 -29.82 19.21
C THR A 133 27.18 -30.04 18.93
N PRO A 134 26.62 -29.47 17.85
CA PRO A 134 25.29 -29.81 17.38
C PRO A 134 25.31 -31.15 16.65
N VAL A 135 24.39 -32.05 16.99
CA VAL A 135 24.18 -33.35 16.35
C VAL A 135 22.69 -33.49 16.04
N PHE A 136 22.28 -32.92 14.91
CA PHE A 136 20.88 -32.89 14.47
C PHE A 136 20.66 -33.90 13.36
N TYR A 137 19.70 -34.79 13.55
CA TYR A 137 19.23 -35.78 12.58
C TYR A 137 18.01 -35.29 11.81
N GLU A 138 17.32 -34.29 12.35
CA GLU A 138 16.11 -33.68 11.80
C GLU A 138 16.41 -32.26 11.28
N SER A 139 15.49 -31.73 10.46
CA SER A 139 15.62 -30.37 9.92
C SER A 139 15.01 -29.36 10.88
N HIS A 140 15.78 -28.34 11.26
CA HIS A 140 15.34 -27.21 12.08
C HIS A 140 15.50 -25.90 11.30
N PRO A 141 14.50 -25.46 10.51
CA PRO A 141 14.62 -24.31 9.64
C PRO A 141 14.68 -22.99 10.40
N SER A 142 15.07 -21.95 9.67
CA SER A 142 15.11 -20.59 10.17
C SER A 142 13.74 -20.10 10.63
N ARG A 143 13.73 -19.48 11.81
CA ARG A 143 12.55 -18.77 12.33
C ARG A 143 12.51 -17.37 11.72
N GLU A 144 11.35 -16.99 11.16
CA GLU A 144 11.14 -15.63 10.63
C GLU A 144 11.35 -14.56 11.73
N PHE A 145 10.85 -14.84 12.94
CA PHE A 145 10.89 -13.94 14.08
C PHE A 145 10.87 -14.75 15.38
N CYS A 146 11.85 -14.54 16.26
CA CYS A 146 11.98 -15.19 17.55
C CYS A 146 12.51 -14.18 18.59
N VAL A 147 11.88 -14.10 19.75
CA VAL A 147 12.16 -13.10 20.77
C VAL A 147 12.56 -13.76 22.07
N GLN A 148 13.73 -13.39 22.59
CA GLN A 148 14.09 -13.55 23.99
C GLN A 148 13.46 -12.40 24.77
N TYR A 149 12.49 -12.67 25.64
CA TYR A 149 11.69 -11.63 26.28
C TYR A 149 11.83 -11.68 27.80
N GLY A 150 12.80 -10.94 28.33
CA GLY A 150 12.97 -10.77 29.78
C GLY A 150 13.35 -12.07 30.50
N GLU A 151 14.02 -12.99 29.83
CA GLU A 151 14.47 -14.29 30.36
C GLU A 151 16.00 -14.43 30.25
N SER A 152 16.62 -15.31 31.06
CA SER A 152 18.06 -15.56 30.98
C SER A 152 18.44 -16.20 29.63
N ASP A 153 19.69 -16.04 29.18
CA ASP A 153 20.14 -16.69 27.94
C ASP A 153 19.96 -18.22 28.05
N LEU A 154 20.20 -18.79 29.24
CA LEU A 154 19.97 -20.22 29.50
C LEU A 154 18.48 -20.60 29.48
N ALA A 155 17.59 -19.79 30.09
CA ALA A 155 16.16 -20.05 30.07
C ALA A 155 15.60 -20.01 28.64
N PHE A 156 16.04 -19.02 27.84
CA PHE A 156 15.69 -18.90 26.44
C PHE A 156 16.16 -20.11 25.62
N LEU A 157 17.44 -20.50 25.76
CA LEU A 157 17.99 -21.66 25.07
C LEU A 157 17.27 -22.95 25.47
N ASN A 158 17.04 -23.20 26.76
CA ASN A 158 16.34 -24.40 27.23
C ASN A 158 14.91 -24.49 26.66
N ARG A 159 14.17 -23.37 26.66
CA ARG A 159 12.82 -23.33 26.10
C ARG A 159 12.86 -23.57 24.59
N LEU A 160 13.74 -22.89 23.88
CA LEU A 160 13.84 -22.98 22.43
C LEU A 160 14.29 -24.37 21.98
N TRP A 161 15.27 -24.96 22.65
CA TRP A 161 15.68 -26.35 22.46
C TRP A 161 14.52 -27.30 22.76
N SER A 162 13.75 -27.07 23.82
CA SER A 162 12.58 -27.89 24.12
C SER A 162 11.48 -27.78 23.06
N GLU A 163 11.25 -26.60 22.47
CA GLU A 163 10.29 -26.43 21.36
C GLU A 163 10.74 -27.22 20.12
N GLU A 164 12.04 -27.23 19.83
CA GLU A 164 12.66 -27.98 18.73
C GLU A 164 12.96 -29.45 19.08
N GLY A 165 12.47 -29.96 20.22
CA GLY A 165 12.72 -31.33 20.65
C GLY A 165 14.17 -31.66 21.05
N LEU A 166 15.05 -30.67 21.11
CA LEU A 166 16.46 -30.84 21.40
C LEU A 166 16.73 -31.06 22.90
N PHE A 167 17.69 -31.92 23.20
CA PHE A 167 18.25 -32.10 24.53
C PHE A 167 19.77 -32.03 24.51
N TYR A 168 20.37 -31.71 25.66
CA TYR A 168 21.82 -31.67 25.77
C TYR A 168 22.37 -32.44 26.96
N TYR A 169 23.65 -32.78 26.84
CA TYR A 169 24.47 -33.41 27.87
C TYR A 169 25.95 -33.08 27.65
N ASP A 170 26.78 -33.37 28.65
CA ASP A 170 28.23 -33.28 28.55
C ASP A 170 28.81 -34.58 27.99
N TRP A 171 29.44 -34.50 26.82
CA TRP A 171 30.27 -35.58 26.29
C TRP A 171 31.70 -35.45 26.79
N HIS A 172 32.35 -36.59 26.98
CA HIS A 172 33.72 -36.69 27.47
C HIS A 172 34.52 -37.61 26.55
N ALA A 173 35.75 -37.20 26.23
CA ALA A 173 36.67 -38.04 25.48
C ALA A 173 37.23 -39.16 26.36
N ASN A 174 37.37 -40.36 25.79
CA ASN A 174 38.02 -41.47 26.49
C ASN A 174 39.51 -41.17 26.68
N GLY A 175 39.98 -41.22 27.94
CA GLY A 175 41.39 -41.08 28.29
C GLY A 175 41.96 -39.65 28.22
N GLU A 176 41.15 -38.65 27.88
CA GLU A 176 41.57 -37.24 27.80
C GLU A 176 40.67 -36.34 28.65
N PRO A 177 41.19 -35.25 29.26
CA PRO A 177 40.41 -34.27 30.03
C PRO A 177 39.60 -33.32 29.13
N LYS A 178 39.07 -33.82 28.00
CA LYS A 178 38.25 -33.07 27.05
C LYS A 178 36.77 -33.33 27.32
N GLN A 179 36.02 -32.25 27.50
CA GLN A 179 34.57 -32.26 27.72
C GLN A 179 33.94 -31.19 26.82
N ASN A 180 32.83 -31.51 26.17
CA ASN A 180 32.04 -30.59 25.35
C ASN A 180 30.54 -30.84 25.57
N MET A 181 29.74 -29.79 25.41
CA MET A 181 28.29 -29.93 25.41
C MET A 181 27.82 -30.50 24.06
N VAL A 182 27.10 -31.61 24.06
CA VAL A 182 26.42 -32.12 22.87
C VAL A 182 24.96 -31.69 22.94
N LEU A 183 24.45 -31.11 21.87
CA LEU A 183 23.04 -30.76 21.68
C LEU A 183 22.50 -31.62 20.53
N THR A 184 21.47 -32.43 20.79
CA THR A 184 20.96 -33.42 19.83
C THR A 184 19.45 -33.57 19.92
N ASP A 185 18.84 -34.02 18.83
CA ASP A 185 17.42 -34.32 18.65
C ASP A 185 17.12 -35.81 18.66
N ASP A 186 18.12 -36.71 18.72
CA ASP A 186 17.86 -38.14 18.65
C ASP A 186 18.79 -38.96 19.54
N ILE A 187 18.29 -40.11 20.01
CA ILE A 187 19.06 -41.07 20.77
C ILE A 187 20.31 -41.58 20.03
N ALA A 188 20.31 -41.58 18.70
CA ALA A 188 21.47 -41.92 17.87
C ALA A 188 22.69 -41.03 18.13
N GLY A 189 22.49 -39.81 18.66
CA GLY A 189 23.58 -38.93 19.08
C GLY A 189 24.32 -39.40 20.34
N THR A 190 23.76 -40.34 21.10
CA THR A 190 24.32 -40.81 22.39
C THR A 190 25.35 -41.94 22.25
N ALA A 191 26.27 -42.05 23.21
CA ALA A 191 27.38 -43.00 23.17
C ALA A 191 27.03 -44.37 23.75
N ALA A 192 27.33 -45.45 23.03
CA ALA A 192 27.15 -46.82 23.52
C ALA A 192 28.31 -47.28 24.40
N LEU A 193 28.02 -47.65 25.65
CA LEU A 193 28.99 -48.19 26.61
C LEU A 193 29.22 -49.70 26.45
N GLY A 194 28.22 -50.42 25.93
CA GLY A 194 28.19 -51.89 25.90
C GLY A 194 27.44 -52.49 27.09
N GLU A 195 27.83 -53.70 27.51
CA GLU A 195 27.13 -54.42 28.58
C GLU A 195 27.53 -53.95 29.98
N MET A 196 26.54 -53.82 30.87
CA MET A 196 26.73 -53.59 32.30
C MET A 196 26.07 -54.72 33.11
N PRO A 197 26.85 -55.54 33.84
CA PRO A 197 26.30 -56.67 34.58
C PRO A 197 25.55 -56.21 35.83
N PHE A 198 24.40 -56.84 36.08
CA PHE A 198 23.67 -56.74 37.34
C PHE A 198 24.23 -57.73 38.35
N ASN A 199 24.65 -57.25 39.52
CA ASN A 199 25.10 -58.08 40.63
C ASN A 199 24.65 -57.48 41.97
N PRO A 200 23.60 -58.03 42.62
CA PRO A 200 23.10 -57.51 43.90
C PRO A 200 24.06 -57.76 45.07
N ASN A 201 25.06 -58.63 44.90
CA ASN A 201 26.14 -58.89 45.87
C ASN A 201 27.45 -58.26 45.39
N ALA A 202 27.38 -56.97 45.04
CA ALA A 202 28.50 -56.24 44.45
C ALA A 202 29.75 -56.25 45.35
N GLY A 203 30.87 -56.71 44.77
CA GLY A 203 32.21 -56.63 45.35
C GLY A 203 33.01 -55.48 44.73
N SER A 204 34.28 -55.72 44.42
CA SER A 204 35.16 -54.73 43.78
C SER A 204 35.01 -54.64 42.25
N THR A 205 34.26 -55.53 41.62
CA THR A 205 34.04 -55.56 40.17
C THR A 205 32.98 -54.54 39.75
N GLU A 206 33.19 -53.85 38.64
CA GLU A 206 32.25 -52.89 38.06
C GLU A 206 30.90 -53.57 37.74
N CYS A 207 29.81 -53.11 38.38
CA CYS A 207 28.47 -53.67 38.19
C CYS A 207 27.37 -52.70 38.65
N ILE A 208 26.13 -53.02 38.26
CA ILE A 208 24.91 -52.40 38.80
C ILE A 208 24.41 -53.29 39.94
N SER A 209 24.34 -52.75 41.16
CA SER A 209 23.94 -53.49 42.36
C SER A 209 22.45 -53.41 42.66
N GLU A 210 21.80 -52.32 42.27
CA GLU A 210 20.36 -52.15 42.37
C GLU A 210 19.79 -51.68 41.03
N PHE A 211 18.64 -52.21 40.64
CA PHE A 211 17.92 -51.78 39.45
C PHE A 211 16.41 -51.92 39.69
N ARG A 212 15.68 -50.80 39.66
CA ARG A 212 14.26 -50.71 40.03
C ARG A 212 13.50 -50.06 38.88
N TYR A 213 12.72 -50.87 38.17
CA TYR A 213 11.83 -50.39 37.11
C TYR A 213 10.55 -49.77 37.69
N GLN A 214 10.09 -48.68 37.08
CA GLN A 214 8.86 -47.99 37.40
C GLN A 214 8.19 -47.48 36.11
N ALA A 215 6.86 -47.65 36.03
CA ALA A 215 6.04 -47.03 35.00
C ALA A 215 4.91 -46.21 35.65
N GLN A 216 4.43 -45.17 34.94
CA GLN A 216 3.37 -44.29 35.42
C GLN A 216 2.52 -43.74 34.28
N ILE A 217 1.28 -43.36 34.60
CA ILE A 217 0.34 -42.76 33.64
C ILE A 217 0.84 -41.37 33.23
N ARG A 218 0.75 -41.10 31.92
CA ARG A 218 1.11 -39.83 31.27
C ARG A 218 0.13 -39.50 30.15
N PRO A 219 0.14 -38.26 29.62
CA PRO A 219 -0.62 -37.93 28.42
C PRO A 219 -0.50 -39.00 27.33
N SER A 220 -1.62 -39.29 26.68
CA SER A 220 -1.74 -40.34 25.65
C SER A 220 -1.75 -39.79 24.23
N SER A 221 -1.97 -38.49 24.06
CA SER A 221 -1.90 -37.78 22.79
C SER A 221 -1.68 -36.29 23.03
N VAL A 222 -1.09 -35.63 22.04
CA VAL A 222 -1.05 -34.18 21.91
C VAL A 222 -1.73 -33.81 20.61
N GLU A 223 -2.58 -32.80 20.64
CA GLU A 223 -3.21 -32.16 19.48
C GLU A 223 -2.84 -30.67 19.52
N ILE A 224 -2.31 -30.13 18.43
CA ILE A 224 -1.89 -28.73 18.33
C ILE A 224 -2.58 -28.02 17.16
N GLN A 225 -2.90 -26.75 17.36
CA GLN A 225 -3.53 -25.92 16.33
C GLN A 225 -2.87 -24.55 16.21
N ASP A 226 -2.76 -24.03 14.99
CA ASP A 226 -2.28 -22.66 14.73
C ASP A 226 -3.06 -22.02 13.56
N TYR A 227 -2.91 -20.71 13.41
CA TYR A 227 -3.52 -19.90 12.36
C TYR A 227 -2.44 -19.15 11.56
N THR A 228 -2.63 -19.05 10.25
CA THR A 228 -1.87 -18.16 9.39
C THR A 228 -2.80 -17.35 8.50
N PHE A 229 -2.67 -16.03 8.55
CA PHE A 229 -3.48 -15.14 7.74
C PHE A 229 -3.14 -15.21 6.24
N LYS A 230 -1.97 -15.78 5.89
CA LYS A 230 -1.56 -16.02 4.50
C LYS A 230 -2.36 -17.16 3.85
N ALA A 231 -2.90 -18.08 4.65
CA ALA A 231 -3.71 -19.20 4.20
C ALA A 231 -4.85 -19.48 5.21
N PRO A 232 -5.86 -18.59 5.33
CA PRO A 232 -6.86 -18.65 6.39
C PRO A 232 -7.76 -19.90 6.34
N GLY A 233 -7.83 -20.59 5.19
CA GLY A 233 -8.57 -21.86 5.05
C GLY A 233 -7.76 -23.11 5.38
N TRP A 234 -6.44 -23.00 5.59
CA TRP A 234 -5.61 -24.11 6.05
C TRP A 234 -5.96 -24.44 7.50
N GLN A 235 -6.28 -25.70 7.78
CA GLN A 235 -6.74 -26.12 9.11
C GLN A 235 -5.67 -25.93 10.19
N GLY A 236 -4.40 -26.07 9.82
CA GLY A 236 -3.25 -25.94 10.72
C GLY A 236 -3.44 -26.76 12.00
N TYR A 237 -3.85 -28.02 11.88
CA TYR A 237 -4.19 -28.91 12.98
C TYR A 237 -3.42 -30.22 12.85
N TYR A 238 -2.59 -30.55 13.84
CA TYR A 238 -1.73 -31.73 13.84
C TYR A 238 -1.77 -32.43 15.19
N GLY A 239 -1.63 -33.75 15.19
CA GLY A 239 -1.72 -34.56 16.39
C GLY A 239 -0.74 -35.71 16.39
N HIS A 240 -0.27 -36.10 17.57
CA HIS A 240 0.60 -37.25 17.75
C HIS A 240 0.17 -38.08 18.96
N LYS A 241 0.08 -39.40 18.76
CA LYS A 241 -0.26 -40.35 19.82
C LYS A 241 1.00 -40.72 20.61
N GLY A 242 0.85 -40.87 21.92
CA GLY A 242 1.90 -41.37 22.77
C GLY A 242 2.10 -42.87 22.57
N GLU A 243 3.35 -43.29 22.44
CA GLU A 243 3.71 -44.71 22.36
C GLU A 243 3.92 -45.33 23.75
N HIS A 244 4.03 -46.66 23.80
CA HIS A 244 4.34 -47.43 25.01
C HIS A 244 3.41 -47.11 26.19
N LEU A 245 2.11 -47.24 25.94
CA LEU A 245 1.05 -46.88 26.90
C LEU A 245 0.99 -47.82 28.13
N ASN A 246 1.61 -49.00 28.09
CA ASN A 246 1.62 -49.96 29.20
C ASN A 246 0.22 -50.25 29.78
N GLY A 247 -0.78 -50.36 28.90
CA GLY A 247 -2.17 -50.61 29.28
C GLY A 247 -2.93 -49.38 29.81
N GLN A 248 -2.34 -48.18 29.80
CA GLN A 248 -3.06 -46.95 30.14
C GLN A 248 -4.16 -46.64 29.11
N ARG A 249 -5.14 -45.84 29.54
CA ARG A 249 -6.21 -45.34 28.67
C ARG A 249 -5.67 -44.31 27.66
N THR A 250 -6.31 -44.23 26.51
CA THR A 250 -5.96 -43.33 25.39
C THR A 250 -6.69 -41.98 25.44
N GLN A 251 -7.37 -41.67 26.54
CA GLN A 251 -8.25 -40.49 26.67
C GLN A 251 -7.56 -39.26 27.30
N TYR A 252 -6.28 -39.36 27.67
CA TYR A 252 -5.54 -38.31 28.35
C TYR A 252 -4.86 -37.41 27.32
N GLU A 253 -5.67 -36.67 26.57
CA GLU A 253 -5.22 -35.74 25.54
C GLU A 253 -4.75 -34.41 26.14
N VAL A 254 -3.73 -33.82 25.52
CA VAL A 254 -3.32 -32.43 25.70
C VAL A 254 -3.61 -31.69 24.41
N PHE A 255 -4.42 -30.63 24.48
CA PHE A 255 -4.66 -29.72 23.36
C PHE A 255 -3.92 -28.40 23.58
N ASP A 256 -3.13 -27.95 22.61
CA ASP A 256 -2.33 -26.71 22.70
C ASP A 256 -2.62 -25.73 21.55
N TYR A 257 -2.75 -24.45 21.90
CA TYR A 257 -2.96 -23.34 20.96
C TYR A 257 -2.34 -22.05 21.52
N PRO A 258 -1.56 -21.29 20.73
CA PRO A 258 -1.14 -21.58 19.35
C PRO A 258 0.03 -22.57 19.28
N GLY A 259 0.04 -23.42 18.26
CA GLY A 259 1.06 -24.45 18.04
C GLY A 259 2.41 -23.94 17.53
N ARG A 260 2.50 -22.69 17.06
CA ARG A 260 3.74 -21.99 16.63
C ARG A 260 4.43 -22.56 15.39
N PHE A 261 3.67 -23.12 14.45
CA PHE A 261 4.16 -23.62 13.17
C PHE A 261 3.46 -22.91 12.00
N LYS A 262 4.06 -23.00 10.81
CA LYS A 262 3.52 -22.38 9.57
C LYS A 262 3.50 -23.32 8.37
N ASP A 263 3.89 -24.57 8.56
CA ASP A 263 3.86 -25.64 7.56
C ASP A 263 3.53 -26.98 8.25
N GLU A 264 3.31 -28.01 7.43
CA GLU A 264 2.80 -29.30 7.88
C GLU A 264 3.84 -30.11 8.65
N GLN A 265 5.08 -30.16 8.14
CA GLN A 265 6.15 -30.94 8.75
C GLN A 265 6.46 -30.47 10.18
N HIS A 266 6.60 -29.15 10.40
CA HIS A 266 6.82 -28.62 11.75
C HIS A 266 5.62 -28.84 12.68
N GLY A 267 4.40 -28.83 12.14
CA GLY A 267 3.21 -29.14 12.91
C GLY A 267 3.23 -30.58 13.43
N GLU A 268 3.59 -31.54 12.58
CA GLU A 268 3.74 -32.95 12.97
C GLU A 268 4.89 -33.14 13.97
N ASP A 269 6.04 -32.52 13.70
CA ASP A 269 7.24 -32.63 14.53
C ASP A 269 7.00 -32.04 15.93
N PHE A 270 6.39 -30.85 16.04
CA PHE A 270 6.09 -30.24 17.33
C PHE A 270 5.08 -31.05 18.13
N ALA A 271 4.06 -31.63 17.50
CA ALA A 271 3.11 -32.50 18.18
C ALA A 271 3.82 -33.74 18.76
N ARG A 272 4.72 -34.35 17.97
CA ARG A 272 5.56 -35.48 18.40
C ARG A 272 6.50 -35.08 19.55
N TYR A 273 7.25 -33.99 19.41
CA TYR A 273 8.19 -33.54 20.43
C TYR A 273 7.49 -33.25 21.76
N GLN A 274 6.31 -32.62 21.72
CA GLN A 274 5.52 -32.37 22.91
C GLN A 274 5.08 -33.67 23.58
N ILE A 275 4.53 -34.65 22.85
CA ILE A 275 4.05 -35.90 23.48
C ILE A 275 5.22 -36.74 24.01
N GLU A 276 6.35 -36.79 23.32
CA GLU A 276 7.58 -37.44 23.81
C GLU A 276 8.09 -36.74 25.08
N GLY A 277 8.09 -35.41 25.11
CA GLY A 277 8.43 -34.60 26.27
C GLY A 277 7.48 -34.81 27.46
N TRP A 278 6.17 -34.91 27.25
CA TRP A 278 5.21 -35.26 28.31
C TRP A 278 5.39 -36.69 28.84
N ARG A 279 5.92 -37.58 28.01
CA ARG A 279 6.12 -39.00 28.30
C ARG A 279 7.56 -39.37 28.65
N HIS A 280 8.48 -38.40 28.76
CA HIS A 280 9.91 -38.63 29.01
C HIS A 280 10.21 -39.42 30.30
N ASN A 281 9.26 -39.47 31.24
CA ASN A 281 9.34 -40.24 32.48
C ASN A 281 8.16 -41.23 32.66
N ALA A 282 7.46 -41.58 31.59
CA ALA A 282 6.38 -42.57 31.62
C ALA A 282 6.91 -43.96 32.01
N GLU A 283 8.11 -44.30 31.54
CA GLU A 283 8.85 -45.52 31.90
C GLU A 283 10.27 -45.15 32.28
N ILE A 284 10.65 -45.48 33.52
CA ILE A 284 11.98 -45.19 34.06
C ILE A 284 12.49 -46.39 34.84
N ALA A 285 13.80 -46.55 34.92
CA ALA A 285 14.40 -47.39 35.95
C ALA A 285 15.46 -46.61 36.72
N THR A 286 15.51 -46.79 38.03
CA THR A 286 16.54 -46.21 38.90
C THR A 286 17.49 -47.30 39.35
N GLY A 287 18.78 -47.00 39.45
CA GLY A 287 19.76 -47.98 39.89
C GLY A 287 20.92 -47.39 40.68
N GLN A 288 21.68 -48.30 41.29
CA GLN A 288 22.92 -47.99 41.98
C GLN A 288 24.05 -48.80 41.35
N SER A 289 25.19 -48.16 41.12
CA SER A 289 26.41 -48.80 40.59
C SER A 289 27.66 -48.27 41.29
N ASN A 290 28.76 -49.01 41.13
CA ASN A 290 30.10 -48.56 41.48
C ASN A 290 30.88 -48.04 40.25
N SER A 291 30.19 -47.83 39.12
CA SER A 291 30.78 -47.39 37.86
C SER A 291 30.74 -45.87 37.73
N PRO A 292 31.85 -45.21 37.36
CA PRO A 292 31.82 -43.80 36.99
C PRO A 292 31.29 -43.59 35.57
N LYS A 293 31.02 -44.67 34.81
CA LYS A 293 30.71 -44.69 33.37
C LYS A 293 29.23 -44.48 32.99
N LEU A 294 28.35 -44.43 33.99
CA LEU A 294 26.91 -44.20 33.77
C LEU A 294 26.58 -42.73 34.04
N TRP A 295 26.44 -41.94 32.97
CA TRP A 295 26.05 -40.53 32.99
C TRP A 295 25.17 -40.16 31.79
N PRO A 296 24.45 -39.03 31.83
CA PRO A 296 23.59 -38.62 30.72
C PRO A 296 24.32 -38.52 29.39
N GLY A 297 23.78 -39.12 28.34
CA GLY A 297 24.43 -39.23 27.03
C GLY A 297 25.11 -40.58 26.79
N VAL A 298 25.03 -41.49 27.76
CA VAL A 298 25.48 -42.88 27.64
C VAL A 298 24.28 -43.82 27.58
N ARG A 299 24.35 -44.79 26.67
CA ARG A 299 23.45 -45.94 26.60
C ARG A 299 24.20 -47.25 26.87
N PHE A 300 23.57 -48.18 27.57
CA PHE A 300 24.18 -49.46 27.95
C PHE A 300 23.16 -50.59 27.92
N THR A 301 23.63 -51.83 27.71
CA THR A 301 22.79 -53.02 27.79
C THR A 301 22.90 -53.62 29.20
N LEU A 302 21.79 -53.69 29.93
CA LEU A 302 21.75 -54.40 31.22
C LEU A 302 21.86 -55.91 30.97
N SER A 303 22.74 -56.61 31.69
CA SER A 303 22.87 -58.07 31.59
C SER A 303 22.81 -58.75 32.95
N GLY A 304 22.32 -59.99 33.00
CA GLY A 304 22.28 -60.80 34.23
C GLY A 304 21.19 -60.44 35.24
N HIS A 305 20.25 -59.56 34.92
CA HIS A 305 19.11 -59.26 35.80
C HIS A 305 18.08 -60.41 35.79
N PRO A 306 17.53 -60.85 36.94
CA PRO A 306 16.58 -61.97 37.01
C PRO A 306 15.28 -61.76 36.19
N ALA A 307 14.80 -60.52 36.12
CA ALA A 307 13.70 -60.16 35.22
C ALA A 307 14.24 -59.98 33.79
N ALA A 308 14.00 -60.98 32.93
CA ALA A 308 14.54 -61.03 31.56
C ALA A 308 14.21 -59.79 30.72
N SER A 309 13.02 -59.21 30.90
CA SER A 309 12.56 -58.02 30.17
C SER A 309 13.38 -56.76 30.47
N LEU A 310 14.14 -56.72 31.57
CA LEU A 310 14.99 -55.58 31.90
C LEU A 310 16.39 -55.70 31.28
N ASN A 311 16.78 -56.87 30.76
CA ASN A 311 18.06 -57.08 30.07
C ASN A 311 18.01 -56.56 28.64
N THR A 312 17.79 -55.26 28.50
CA THR A 312 17.69 -54.51 27.24
C THR A 312 18.65 -53.31 27.29
N GLU A 313 18.68 -52.52 26.22
CA GLU A 313 19.43 -51.27 26.17
C GLU A 313 18.66 -50.14 26.88
N TRP A 314 19.39 -49.40 27.71
CA TRP A 314 18.90 -48.32 28.54
C TRP A 314 19.72 -47.06 28.29
N GLN A 315 19.06 -45.92 28.20
CA GLN A 315 19.69 -44.60 28.09
C GLN A 315 19.72 -43.93 29.46
N VAL A 316 20.88 -43.48 29.91
CA VAL A 316 21.03 -42.77 31.19
C VAL A 316 20.51 -41.34 31.04
N VAL A 317 19.58 -40.95 31.93
CA VAL A 317 18.96 -39.60 31.96
C VAL A 317 19.47 -38.76 33.12
N THR A 318 19.79 -39.39 34.25
CA THR A 318 20.38 -38.71 35.43
C THR A 318 21.49 -39.56 36.04
N SER A 319 22.47 -38.90 36.63
CA SER A 319 23.55 -39.52 37.39
C SER A 319 23.90 -38.67 38.61
N LEU A 320 24.07 -39.32 39.75
CA LEU A 320 24.48 -38.74 41.02
C LEU A 320 25.65 -39.57 41.56
N ILE A 321 26.87 -39.07 41.36
CA ILE A 321 28.09 -39.72 41.83
C ILE A 321 28.55 -39.06 43.11
N ASN A 322 28.70 -39.86 44.16
CA ASN A 322 29.33 -39.45 45.41
C ASN A 322 30.65 -40.20 45.56
N GLY A 323 31.73 -39.48 45.85
CA GLY A 323 33.02 -40.05 46.17
C GLY A 323 33.54 -39.54 47.50
N GLU A 324 34.07 -40.43 48.33
CA GLU A 324 34.72 -40.09 49.60
C GLU A 324 36.16 -40.61 49.61
N GLN A 325 37.09 -39.74 50.00
CA GLN A 325 38.52 -40.02 50.16
C GLN A 325 39.01 -39.51 51.52
N PRO A 326 38.62 -40.18 52.64
CA PRO A 326 38.90 -39.67 53.99
C PRO A 326 40.39 -39.52 54.29
N GLN A 327 41.25 -40.32 53.66
CA GLN A 327 42.71 -40.28 53.82
C GLN A 327 43.40 -39.04 53.25
N ALA A 328 42.67 -38.19 52.50
CA ALA A 328 43.17 -36.89 52.08
C ALA A 328 43.33 -35.92 53.26
N GLU A 329 42.64 -36.18 54.37
CA GLU A 329 42.72 -35.40 55.59
C GLU A 329 43.74 -35.97 56.57
N HIS A 330 44.59 -35.09 57.08
CA HIS A 330 45.53 -35.44 58.13
C HIS A 330 44.77 -35.85 59.41
N GLY A 331 45.04 -37.06 59.92
CA GLY A 331 44.42 -37.61 61.14
C GLY A 331 43.26 -38.59 60.89
N SER A 332 42.80 -38.76 59.65
CA SER A 332 41.80 -39.77 59.29
C SER A 332 42.46 -41.15 59.14
N GLN A 333 42.05 -42.13 59.94
CA GLN A 333 42.59 -43.50 59.95
C GLN A 333 41.44 -44.52 59.77
N GLY A 334 41.65 -45.55 58.94
CA GLY A 334 40.81 -46.76 58.92
C GLY A 334 39.66 -46.82 57.91
N ARG A 335 39.45 -45.83 57.02
CA ARG A 335 38.48 -45.91 55.90
C ARG A 335 39.17 -45.72 54.55
N GLY A 336 38.85 -46.57 53.58
CA GLY A 336 39.37 -46.47 52.21
C GLY A 336 38.54 -45.54 51.32
N THR A 337 39.05 -45.23 50.12
CA THR A 337 38.30 -44.46 49.10
C THR A 337 37.07 -45.23 48.67
N THR A 338 35.92 -44.58 48.60
CA THR A 338 34.67 -45.18 48.09
C THR A 338 34.01 -44.28 47.07
N MET A 339 33.24 -44.89 46.15
CA MET A 339 32.40 -44.17 45.20
C MET A 339 31.11 -44.95 44.97
N SER A 340 30.01 -44.22 44.88
CA SER A 340 28.70 -44.75 44.49
C SER A 340 28.09 -43.85 43.44
N ASN A 341 27.42 -44.44 42.45
CA ASN A 341 26.66 -43.74 41.44
C ASN A 341 25.19 -44.17 41.52
N TYR A 342 24.30 -43.21 41.76
CA TYR A 342 22.86 -43.40 41.64
C TYR A 342 22.40 -42.81 40.31
N PHE A 343 21.70 -43.60 39.50
CA PHE A 343 21.32 -43.17 38.16
C PHE A 343 19.85 -43.47 37.88
N SER A 344 19.29 -42.77 36.89
CA SER A 344 18.00 -43.10 36.30
C SER A 344 18.14 -43.24 34.81
N VAL A 345 17.43 -44.19 34.24
CA VAL A 345 17.44 -44.51 32.82
C VAL A 345 16.03 -44.58 32.25
N ILE A 346 15.92 -44.40 30.94
CA ILE A 346 14.74 -44.76 30.15
C ILE A 346 15.11 -45.86 29.15
N PRO A 347 14.15 -46.61 28.60
CA PRO A 347 14.42 -47.52 27.50
C PRO A 347 15.11 -46.80 26.32
N ALA A 348 16.09 -47.44 25.69
CA ALA A 348 16.84 -46.86 24.56
C ALA A 348 16.19 -47.11 23.18
N ASP A 349 14.94 -47.58 23.15
CA ASP A 349 14.14 -47.74 21.93
C ASP A 349 13.41 -46.46 21.51
N ARG A 350 13.59 -45.37 22.27
CA ARG A 350 12.93 -44.08 22.08
C ARG A 350 13.84 -42.94 22.48
N THR A 351 13.59 -41.78 21.89
CA THR A 351 14.33 -40.55 22.20
C THR A 351 13.78 -39.89 23.46
N TRP A 352 14.68 -39.45 24.34
CA TRP A 352 14.30 -38.62 25.49
C TRP A 352 14.14 -37.19 25.02
N ARG A 353 13.03 -36.54 25.37
CA ARG A 353 12.83 -35.11 25.10
C ARG A 353 12.53 -34.34 26.38
N PRO A 354 12.96 -33.08 26.48
CA PRO A 354 12.62 -32.25 27.62
C PRO A 354 11.10 -32.04 27.69
N LEU A 355 10.61 -31.82 28.91
CA LEU A 355 9.22 -31.43 29.11
C LEU A 355 8.98 -30.06 28.46
N PRO A 356 7.87 -29.86 27.72
CA PRO A 356 7.55 -28.55 27.15
C PRO A 356 7.59 -27.43 28.20
N LEU A 357 8.36 -26.39 27.94
CA LEU A 357 8.56 -25.26 28.84
C LEU A 357 7.64 -24.10 28.49
N ALA A 358 7.16 -23.39 29.52
CA ALA A 358 6.32 -22.22 29.32
C ALA A 358 7.11 -21.07 28.68
N LYS A 359 6.51 -20.43 27.69
CA LYS A 359 7.05 -19.22 27.05
C LYS A 359 6.75 -17.97 27.87
N PRO A 360 7.70 -17.01 28.01
CA PRO A 360 7.39 -15.72 28.59
C PRO A 360 6.28 -15.04 27.81
N ARG A 361 5.45 -14.29 28.53
CA ARG A 361 4.32 -13.56 27.96
C ARG A 361 4.52 -12.06 28.12
N VAL A 362 4.03 -11.31 27.14
CA VAL A 362 3.89 -9.87 27.26
C VAL A 362 2.57 -9.58 27.99
N ASP A 363 2.65 -8.88 29.12
CA ASP A 363 1.47 -8.62 29.97
C ASP A 363 0.45 -7.67 29.34
N GLY A 364 0.87 -6.84 28.37
CA GLY A 364 -0.03 -5.94 27.66
C GLY A 364 0.65 -5.18 26.52
N PRO A 365 -0.11 -4.32 25.83
CA PRO A 365 0.39 -3.60 24.67
C PRO A 365 1.56 -2.67 25.00
N GLN A 366 2.46 -2.50 24.05
CA GLN A 366 3.64 -1.65 24.15
C GLN A 366 3.68 -0.66 23.00
N SER A 367 4.30 0.50 23.18
CA SER A 367 4.56 1.37 22.02
C SER A 367 5.84 1.00 21.29
N ALA A 368 5.86 1.28 19.99
CA ALA A 368 7.00 1.09 19.11
C ALA A 368 7.01 2.15 18.00
N PHE A 369 8.16 2.39 17.39
CA PHE A 369 8.26 3.30 16.24
C PHE A 369 8.24 2.51 14.93
N VAL A 370 7.50 2.99 13.95
CA VAL A 370 7.50 2.44 12.60
C VAL A 370 8.86 2.73 11.94
N THR A 371 9.46 1.74 11.32
CA THR A 371 10.75 1.86 10.63
C THR A 371 10.65 1.50 9.15
N GLY A 372 11.64 1.94 8.37
CA GLY A 372 11.76 1.64 6.95
C GLY A 372 13.13 2.08 6.42
N PRO A 373 13.37 1.92 5.11
CA PRO A 373 14.60 2.36 4.46
C PRO A 373 14.84 3.86 4.63
N GLU A 374 16.11 4.27 4.56
CA GLU A 374 16.50 5.68 4.64
C GLU A 374 15.81 6.51 3.54
N GLY A 375 15.26 7.66 3.92
CA GLY A 375 14.56 8.58 3.01
C GLY A 375 13.12 8.17 2.64
N GLU A 376 12.65 7.01 3.11
CA GLU A 376 11.29 6.54 2.82
C GLU A 376 10.28 7.01 3.90
N GLU A 377 9.10 7.51 3.47
CA GLU A 377 8.06 7.94 4.41
C GLU A 377 7.05 6.82 4.70
N ILE A 378 6.83 5.91 3.74
CA ILE A 378 5.85 4.82 3.85
C ILE A 378 6.52 3.52 3.41
N PHE A 379 6.62 2.55 4.33
CA PHE A 379 7.21 1.25 4.06
C PHE A 379 6.27 0.14 4.52
N CYS A 380 5.58 -0.50 3.57
CA CYS A 380 4.67 -1.61 3.81
C CYS A 380 4.75 -2.67 2.72
N ASP A 381 4.22 -3.86 3.01
CA ASP A 381 4.09 -4.95 2.05
C ASP A 381 2.67 -5.04 1.43
N GLU A 382 2.41 -6.08 0.63
CA GLU A 382 1.13 -6.35 -0.05
C GLU A 382 -0.07 -6.48 0.90
N HIS A 383 0.18 -6.73 2.19
CA HIS A 383 -0.84 -6.87 3.22
C HIS A 383 -1.00 -5.60 4.08
N GLY A 384 -0.30 -4.51 3.74
CA GLY A 384 -0.31 -3.26 4.52
C GLY A 384 0.37 -3.41 5.89
N ARG A 385 1.26 -4.39 6.05
CA ARG A 385 2.05 -4.60 7.27
C ARG A 385 3.21 -3.60 7.31
N VAL A 386 3.68 -3.27 8.50
CA VAL A 386 4.82 -2.35 8.70
C VAL A 386 5.92 -3.05 9.50
N ARG A 387 7.14 -2.49 9.46
CA ARG A 387 8.24 -2.86 10.35
C ARG A 387 8.27 -1.89 11.52
N VAL A 388 8.65 -2.35 12.70
CA VAL A 388 8.69 -1.53 13.91
C VAL A 388 10.00 -1.73 14.67
N ARG A 389 10.34 -0.76 15.51
CA ARG A 389 11.40 -0.85 16.49
C ARG A 389 10.80 -0.67 17.89
N PHE A 390 10.96 -1.71 18.71
CA PHE A 390 10.59 -1.65 20.12
C PHE A 390 11.61 -0.84 20.93
N HIS A 391 11.17 -0.20 22.00
CA HIS A 391 12.05 0.62 22.85
C HIS A 391 13.15 -0.18 23.55
N TRP A 392 12.86 -1.44 23.87
CA TRP A 392 13.80 -2.35 24.52
C TRP A 392 14.77 -3.03 23.55
N ASP A 393 14.55 -2.94 22.23
CA ASP A 393 15.43 -3.56 21.26
C ASP A 393 16.67 -2.71 20.98
N ARG A 394 17.72 -3.00 21.76
CA ARG A 394 19.03 -2.36 21.65
C ARG A 394 19.86 -2.82 20.45
N TYR A 395 19.48 -3.92 19.80
CA TYR A 395 20.18 -4.49 18.65
C TYR A 395 19.55 -4.06 17.32
N SER A 396 18.37 -3.43 17.37
CA SER A 396 17.68 -2.90 16.22
C SER A 396 18.56 -1.92 15.43
N PRO A 397 18.75 -2.12 14.11
CA PRO A 397 19.41 -1.14 13.25
C PRO A 397 18.60 0.16 13.07
N GLY A 398 17.31 0.18 13.43
CA GLY A 398 16.44 1.35 13.26
C GLY A 398 15.98 1.59 11.81
N ASN A 399 16.11 0.60 10.93
CA ASN A 399 15.72 0.65 9.52
C ASN A 399 14.75 -0.49 9.15
N GLU A 400 14.66 -0.88 7.88
CA GLU A 400 13.81 -1.98 7.37
C GLU A 400 14.09 -3.34 8.02
N GLY A 401 15.29 -3.53 8.60
CA GLY A 401 15.70 -4.75 9.31
C GLY A 401 15.30 -4.80 10.79
N SER A 402 14.48 -3.86 11.29
CA SER A 402 14.24 -3.71 12.74
C SER A 402 13.38 -4.80 13.39
N SER A 403 12.37 -5.32 12.71
CA SER A 403 11.46 -6.38 13.21
C SER A 403 10.95 -7.20 12.05
N CYS A 404 10.13 -8.25 12.27
CA CYS A 404 9.32 -8.86 11.21
C CYS A 404 8.23 -7.92 10.68
N TRP A 405 7.51 -8.35 9.64
CA TRP A 405 6.33 -7.64 9.14
C TRP A 405 5.15 -7.77 10.11
N VAL A 406 4.77 -6.66 10.74
CA VAL A 406 3.71 -6.58 11.74
C VAL A 406 2.39 -6.11 11.12
N ARG A 407 1.31 -6.89 11.30
CA ARG A 407 -0.02 -6.50 10.82
C ARG A 407 -0.55 -5.27 11.54
N VAL A 408 -1.31 -4.45 10.82
CA VAL A 408 -1.90 -3.22 11.35
C VAL A 408 -3.42 -3.34 11.37
N SER A 409 -4.00 -3.27 12.56
CA SER A 409 -5.44 -3.17 12.76
C SER A 409 -6.00 -1.95 12.03
N GLN A 410 -7.11 -2.16 11.31
CA GLN A 410 -7.83 -1.12 10.60
C GLN A 410 -9.18 -0.87 11.28
N ALA A 411 -9.71 0.35 11.15
CA ALA A 411 -11.02 0.68 11.73
C ALA A 411 -12.16 -0.16 11.11
N TRP A 412 -12.02 -0.56 9.84
CA TRP A 412 -12.97 -1.43 9.14
C TRP A 412 -12.23 -2.16 8.01
N ALA A 413 -12.25 -3.51 7.99
CA ALA A 413 -11.59 -4.30 6.96
C ALA A 413 -12.51 -5.42 6.45
N GLY A 414 -12.83 -5.40 5.16
CA GLY A 414 -13.59 -6.43 4.45
C GLY A 414 -12.94 -6.80 3.12
N THR A 415 -13.52 -7.78 2.42
CA THR A 415 -12.97 -8.28 1.15
C THR A 415 -13.10 -7.23 0.04
N GLY A 416 -12.02 -6.49 -0.22
CA GLY A 416 -11.99 -5.44 -1.25
C GLY A 416 -12.64 -4.12 -0.83
N PHE A 417 -12.98 -3.94 0.45
CA PHE A 417 -13.58 -2.70 0.96
C PHE A 417 -13.15 -2.42 2.40
N GLY A 418 -13.27 -1.17 2.85
CA GLY A 418 -12.98 -0.77 4.23
C GLY A 418 -12.17 0.52 4.32
N ASN A 419 -11.56 0.74 5.48
CA ASN A 419 -10.62 1.81 5.73
C ASN A 419 -9.18 1.26 5.63
N LEU A 420 -8.30 2.01 4.98
CA LEU A 420 -6.88 1.71 4.96
C LEU A 420 -6.08 2.97 5.24
N ALA A 421 -5.43 3.01 6.39
CA ALA A 421 -4.42 4.00 6.70
C ALA A 421 -3.14 3.27 7.06
N ILE A 422 -2.05 3.46 6.32
CA ILE A 422 -0.76 2.83 6.64
C ILE A 422 0.03 3.72 7.61
N PRO A 423 0.55 3.20 8.74
CA PRO A 423 1.49 3.95 9.59
C PRO A 423 2.74 4.36 8.81
N ARG A 424 3.18 5.60 8.99
CA ARG A 424 4.39 6.14 8.33
C ARG A 424 5.63 5.90 9.17
N VAL A 425 6.79 5.82 8.51
CA VAL A 425 8.10 5.74 9.18
C VAL A 425 8.25 6.90 10.17
N GLY A 426 8.70 6.59 11.38
CA GLY A 426 8.84 7.52 12.50
C GLY A 426 7.57 7.73 13.34
N GLN A 427 6.40 7.22 12.92
CA GLN A 427 5.19 7.30 13.75
C GLN A 427 5.24 6.30 14.90
N GLU A 428 4.69 6.70 16.04
CA GLU A 428 4.50 5.83 17.20
C GLU A 428 3.20 5.03 17.09
N VAL A 429 3.30 3.71 17.24
CA VAL A 429 2.21 2.75 17.19
C VAL A 429 2.10 1.97 18.50
N ILE A 430 0.91 1.47 18.79
CA ILE A 430 0.66 0.56 19.93
C ILE A 430 0.63 -0.86 19.37
N VAL A 431 1.56 -1.69 19.82
CA VAL A 431 1.74 -3.09 19.44
C VAL A 431 1.23 -3.97 20.57
N ASP A 432 0.27 -4.82 20.27
CA ASP A 432 -0.18 -5.92 21.12
C ASP A 432 0.45 -7.24 20.64
N PHE A 433 0.33 -8.30 21.42
CA PHE A 433 0.94 -9.60 21.16
C PHE A 433 -0.12 -10.69 21.24
N LEU A 434 -0.35 -11.43 20.15
CA LEU A 434 -1.40 -12.45 20.11
C LEU A 434 -1.12 -13.55 21.14
N ASN A 435 -2.09 -13.82 22.02
CA ASN A 435 -1.94 -14.72 23.18
C ASN A 435 -0.83 -14.31 24.17
N GLY A 436 -0.38 -13.05 24.13
CA GLY A 436 0.77 -12.55 24.86
C GLY A 436 2.10 -13.10 24.35
N ASP A 437 2.14 -13.76 23.18
CA ASP A 437 3.36 -14.35 22.64
C ASP A 437 4.27 -13.25 22.02
N PRO A 438 5.48 -13.02 22.55
CA PRO A 438 6.42 -12.02 22.04
C PRO A 438 6.75 -12.16 20.55
N ASP A 439 6.60 -13.36 19.96
CA ASP A 439 6.87 -13.62 18.54
C ASP A 439 5.69 -13.27 17.63
N GLN A 440 4.55 -12.87 18.18
CA GLN A 440 3.31 -12.61 17.44
C GLN A 440 2.81 -11.16 17.61
N PRO A 441 3.61 -10.14 17.24
CA PRO A 441 3.19 -8.75 17.35
C PRO A 441 2.07 -8.40 16.36
N ILE A 442 1.19 -7.49 16.77
CA ILE A 442 0.15 -6.87 15.95
C ILE A 442 -0.05 -5.41 16.37
N VAL A 443 -0.02 -4.48 15.42
CA VAL A 443 -0.31 -3.07 15.69
C VAL A 443 -1.82 -2.91 15.88
N MET A 444 -2.23 -2.44 17.07
CA MET A 444 -3.64 -2.26 17.45
C MET A 444 -4.07 -0.81 17.53
N GLY A 445 -3.13 0.14 17.57
CA GLY A 445 -3.43 1.55 17.71
C GLY A 445 -2.28 2.46 17.35
N ARG A 446 -2.51 3.77 17.51
CA ARG A 446 -1.55 4.84 17.22
C ARG A 446 -1.66 5.90 18.30
N THR A 447 -0.57 6.60 18.56
CA THR A 447 -0.57 7.73 19.48
C THR A 447 0.19 8.92 18.89
N TYR A 448 -0.21 10.11 19.32
CA TYR A 448 0.58 11.33 19.12
C TYR A 448 1.58 11.48 20.28
N HIS A 449 2.72 12.12 20.01
CA HIS A 449 3.74 12.45 21.00
C HIS A 449 4.23 13.89 20.81
N GLN A 450 5.35 14.29 21.43
CA GLN A 450 5.86 15.66 21.39
C GLN A 450 6.14 16.16 19.97
N ASP A 451 6.81 15.33 19.17
CA ASP A 451 7.28 15.69 17.83
C ASP A 451 6.27 15.33 16.74
N ASN A 452 5.40 14.36 16.99
CA ASN A 452 4.25 14.02 16.14
C ASN A 452 2.97 14.48 16.83
N ARG A 453 2.63 15.76 16.69
CA ARG A 453 1.43 16.35 17.30
C ARG A 453 0.17 16.06 16.50
N SER A 454 -0.97 16.04 17.21
CA SER A 454 -2.29 16.02 16.59
C SER A 454 -2.51 17.23 15.68
N PRO A 455 -3.32 17.12 14.62
CA PRO A 455 -3.76 18.26 13.83
C PRO A 455 -4.41 19.35 14.71
N GLY A 456 -4.21 20.62 14.35
CA GLY A 456 -4.76 21.77 15.08
C GLY A 456 -3.88 22.21 16.25
N SER A 457 -4.49 22.88 17.24
CA SER A 457 -3.79 23.51 18.37
C SER A 457 -4.47 23.17 19.69
N LEU A 458 -4.51 21.88 20.04
CA LEU A 458 -5.09 21.43 21.31
C LEU A 458 -4.38 22.09 22.52
N PRO A 459 -5.13 22.49 23.57
CA PRO A 459 -6.57 22.26 23.78
C PRO A 459 -7.51 23.27 23.09
N GLY A 460 -7.00 24.23 22.31
CA GLY A 460 -7.80 25.27 21.65
C GLY A 460 -8.80 24.71 20.62
N THR A 461 -8.46 23.63 19.94
CA THR A 461 -9.32 22.96 18.93
C THR A 461 -10.07 21.73 19.48
N LYS A 462 -10.38 21.71 20.79
CA LYS A 462 -11.02 20.56 21.47
C LYS A 462 -12.41 20.17 20.95
N THR A 463 -13.10 21.06 20.23
CA THR A 463 -14.41 20.83 19.61
C THR A 463 -14.30 20.36 18.16
N GLN A 464 -13.08 20.12 17.66
CA GLN A 464 -12.85 19.67 16.29
C GLN A 464 -12.59 18.18 16.22
N MET A 465 -13.24 17.51 15.27
CA MET A 465 -12.88 16.17 14.80
C MET A 465 -12.27 16.29 13.40
N THR A 466 -11.11 15.67 13.20
CA THR A 466 -10.34 15.82 11.95
C THR A 466 -9.82 14.49 11.42
N ILE A 467 -10.05 14.24 10.13
CA ILE A 467 -9.33 13.26 9.33
C ILE A 467 -8.45 14.04 8.35
N ARG A 468 -7.15 14.12 8.63
CA ARG A 468 -6.17 14.86 7.83
C ARG A 468 -5.07 13.92 7.35
N SER A 469 -4.81 13.95 6.05
CA SER A 469 -3.70 13.24 5.40
C SER A 469 -2.46 14.13 5.29
N LYS A 470 -1.36 13.60 4.76
CA LYS A 470 -0.16 14.37 4.38
C LYS A 470 0.24 13.96 2.96
N THR A 471 0.57 14.91 2.09
CA THR A 471 1.14 14.60 0.78
C THR A 471 2.41 13.76 0.96
N TYR A 472 2.52 12.66 0.23
CA TYR A 472 3.71 11.80 0.27
C TYR A 472 4.94 12.58 -0.18
N LYS A 473 6.00 12.58 0.65
CA LYS A 473 7.24 13.33 0.39
C LYS A 473 7.01 14.83 0.11
N GLY A 474 5.94 15.40 0.67
CA GLY A 474 5.57 16.81 0.51
C GLY A 474 4.89 17.40 1.74
N SER A 475 4.52 18.68 1.65
CA SER A 475 3.95 19.46 2.78
C SER A 475 2.43 19.66 2.73
N GLY A 476 1.78 19.29 1.62
CA GLY A 476 0.32 19.44 1.44
C GLY A 476 -0.52 18.44 2.25
N PHE A 477 -1.85 18.58 2.20
CA PHE A 477 -2.78 17.68 2.89
C PHE A 477 -4.18 17.70 2.28
N ASN A 478 -4.88 16.56 2.34
CA ASN A 478 -6.34 16.51 2.23
C ASN A 478 -6.96 16.42 3.62
N GLU A 479 -8.10 17.07 3.84
CA GLU A 479 -8.76 17.12 5.15
C GLU A 479 -10.29 17.04 5.05
N LEU A 480 -10.88 16.23 5.93
CA LEU A 480 -12.28 16.30 6.33
C LEU A 480 -12.32 16.67 7.81
N LYS A 481 -12.92 17.80 8.14
CA LYS A 481 -12.98 18.32 9.51
C LYS A 481 -14.40 18.74 9.87
N PHE A 482 -14.82 18.38 11.08
CA PHE A 482 -16.06 18.78 11.72
C PHE A 482 -15.73 19.69 12.91
N GLU A 483 -16.34 20.88 12.95
CA GLU A 483 -16.32 21.79 14.10
C GLU A 483 -17.69 21.74 14.78
N ASP A 484 -17.70 21.41 16.07
CA ASP A 484 -18.91 21.26 16.87
C ASP A 484 -19.08 22.40 17.91
N ALA A 485 -18.30 23.49 17.79
CA ALA A 485 -18.52 24.68 18.60
C ALA A 485 -19.92 25.27 18.35
N THR A 486 -20.71 25.39 19.43
CA THR A 486 -22.11 25.84 19.36
C THR A 486 -22.26 27.20 18.67
N GLY A 487 -23.11 27.25 17.63
CA GLY A 487 -23.34 28.45 16.83
C GLY A 487 -22.22 28.79 15.85
N LYS A 488 -21.24 27.90 15.70
CA LYS A 488 -20.09 28.00 14.78
C LYS A 488 -19.81 26.66 14.11
N GLU A 489 -20.80 25.78 14.04
CA GLU A 489 -20.66 24.44 13.49
C GLU A 489 -20.24 24.51 12.02
N GLN A 490 -19.27 23.67 11.63
CA GLN A 490 -18.74 23.69 10.26
C GLN A 490 -18.29 22.29 9.82
N VAL A 491 -18.65 21.93 8.59
CA VAL A 491 -17.98 20.86 7.84
C VAL A 491 -17.01 21.50 6.86
N TYR A 492 -15.74 21.14 6.96
CA TYR A 492 -14.67 21.61 6.08
C TYR A 492 -14.11 20.44 5.28
N ILE A 493 -14.12 20.58 3.96
CA ILE A 493 -13.56 19.62 3.01
C ILE A 493 -12.47 20.33 2.22
N HIS A 494 -11.24 19.82 2.29
CA HIS A 494 -10.09 20.34 1.57
C HIS A 494 -9.46 19.24 0.72
N ALA A 495 -9.40 19.49 -0.59
CA ALA A 495 -8.65 18.69 -1.54
C ALA A 495 -7.37 19.46 -1.92
N GLN A 496 -6.21 18.83 -1.76
CA GLN A 496 -4.91 19.43 -2.06
C GLN A 496 -4.71 19.71 -3.56
N LYS A 497 -5.40 18.95 -4.41
CA LYS A 497 -5.33 19.05 -5.87
C LYS A 497 -6.73 18.84 -6.48
N ASP A 498 -7.02 17.64 -6.94
CA ASP A 498 -8.27 17.34 -7.64
C ASP A 498 -9.34 16.84 -6.64
N MET A 499 -10.58 17.32 -6.78
CA MET A 499 -11.76 16.78 -6.09
C MET A 499 -12.73 16.24 -7.14
N VAL A 500 -12.85 14.92 -7.22
CA VAL A 500 -13.82 14.25 -8.11
C VAL A 500 -14.99 13.75 -7.27
N THR A 501 -16.22 14.03 -7.71
CA THR A 501 -17.44 13.54 -7.07
C THR A 501 -18.29 12.85 -8.12
N GLU A 502 -18.49 11.54 -7.96
CA GLU A 502 -19.32 10.71 -8.82
C GLU A 502 -20.58 10.28 -8.04
N VAL A 503 -21.76 10.54 -8.62
CA VAL A 503 -23.04 10.17 -8.03
C VAL A 503 -23.83 9.38 -9.07
N LEU A 504 -24.08 8.11 -8.78
CA LEU A 504 -24.68 7.16 -9.75
C LEU A 504 -26.20 7.34 -9.93
N HIS A 505 -26.85 8.08 -9.03
CA HIS A 505 -28.29 8.35 -9.09
C HIS A 505 -28.54 9.85 -8.85
N ASP A 506 -29.11 10.22 -7.70
CA ASP A 506 -29.50 11.60 -7.43
C ASP A 506 -28.51 12.32 -6.50
N ARG A 507 -28.13 13.55 -6.87
CA ARG A 507 -27.44 14.50 -5.98
C ARG A 507 -28.41 15.61 -5.59
N ASN A 508 -28.81 15.64 -4.32
CA ASN A 508 -29.63 16.71 -3.76
C ASN A 508 -28.79 17.64 -2.88
N THR A 509 -28.88 18.95 -3.13
CA THR A 509 -28.24 19.98 -2.32
C THR A 509 -29.30 20.93 -1.80
N THR A 510 -29.34 21.20 -0.49
CA THR A 510 -30.24 22.18 0.12
C THR A 510 -29.46 23.09 1.04
N VAL A 511 -29.45 24.39 0.73
CA VAL A 511 -28.81 25.43 1.54
C VAL A 511 -29.90 26.35 2.06
N LYS A 512 -30.02 26.46 3.39
CA LYS A 512 -31.11 27.21 4.05
C LYS A 512 -30.84 28.72 4.16
N ASN A 513 -29.58 29.11 4.02
CA ASN A 513 -29.15 30.49 3.99
C ASN A 513 -28.44 30.71 2.65
N ASP A 514 -27.18 31.13 2.65
CA ASP A 514 -26.46 31.50 1.43
C ASP A 514 -25.57 30.38 0.88
N HIS A 515 -25.55 30.25 -0.46
CA HIS A 515 -24.58 29.43 -1.19
C HIS A 515 -23.65 30.33 -2.00
N GLN A 516 -22.33 30.19 -1.79
CA GLN A 516 -21.31 30.90 -2.54
C GLN A 516 -20.36 29.90 -3.20
N GLU A 517 -20.18 30.02 -4.50
CA GLU A 517 -19.22 29.25 -5.29
C GLU A 517 -18.30 30.22 -6.05
N THR A 518 -16.99 30.00 -5.97
CA THR A 518 -16.00 30.79 -6.69
C THR A 518 -15.14 29.86 -7.53
N VAL A 519 -15.22 30.01 -8.85
CA VAL A 519 -14.38 29.30 -9.82
C VAL A 519 -13.43 30.30 -10.47
N SER A 520 -12.13 30.21 -10.16
CA SER A 520 -11.14 31.20 -10.61
C SER A 520 -10.72 31.05 -12.08
N HIS A 521 -11.01 29.91 -12.70
CA HIS A 521 -10.75 29.65 -14.11
C HIS A 521 -12.07 29.32 -14.80
N ASN A 522 -12.27 28.06 -15.22
CA ASN A 522 -13.40 27.67 -16.06
C ASN A 522 -14.39 26.79 -15.29
N GLN A 523 -15.68 27.06 -15.46
CA GLN A 523 -16.77 26.18 -15.07
C GLN A 523 -17.43 25.63 -16.35
N LYS A 524 -17.49 24.30 -16.49
CA LYS A 524 -18.21 23.63 -17.59
C LYS A 524 -19.35 22.81 -17.01
N VAL A 525 -20.57 23.05 -17.50
CA VAL A 525 -21.77 22.30 -17.12
C VAL A 525 -22.36 21.67 -18.38
N ASN A 526 -22.38 20.33 -18.43
CA ASN A 526 -23.05 19.58 -19.50
C ASN A 526 -24.36 19.00 -18.94
N VAL A 527 -25.48 19.31 -19.60
CA VAL A 527 -26.80 18.78 -19.23
C VAL A 527 -27.35 17.97 -20.39
N GLY A 528 -27.56 16.66 -20.18
CA GLY A 528 -27.92 15.74 -21.27
C GLY A 528 -29.38 15.80 -21.73
N LEU A 529 -30.31 16.22 -20.88
CA LEU A 529 -31.75 16.27 -21.19
C LEU A 529 -32.33 17.68 -21.04
N GLY A 530 -32.39 18.19 -19.81
CA GLY A 530 -32.99 19.49 -19.53
C GLY A 530 -32.47 20.09 -18.23
N GLN A 531 -32.28 21.40 -18.25
CA GLN A 531 -31.97 22.21 -17.07
C GLN A 531 -33.15 23.13 -16.79
N THR A 532 -33.65 23.15 -15.57
CA THR A 532 -34.63 24.14 -15.12
C THR A 532 -34.02 24.94 -13.99
N ILE A 533 -33.92 26.24 -14.17
CA ILE A 533 -33.50 27.18 -13.12
C ILE A 533 -34.74 27.96 -12.72
N SER A 534 -35.16 27.83 -11.47
CA SER A 534 -36.28 28.59 -10.91
C SER A 534 -35.76 29.50 -9.81
N VAL A 535 -35.80 30.81 -10.05
CA VAL A 535 -35.37 31.83 -9.07
C VAL A 535 -36.60 32.38 -8.35
N GLY A 536 -37.03 31.66 -7.31
CA GLY A 536 -38.04 32.09 -6.34
C GLY A 536 -39.49 32.24 -6.86
N SER A 537 -40.43 32.29 -5.92
CA SER A 537 -41.79 32.81 -6.11
C SER A 537 -42.08 33.80 -4.99
N LYS A 538 -42.25 35.07 -5.37
CA LYS A 538 -42.55 36.28 -4.58
C LYS A 538 -42.53 36.12 -3.04
N LYS A 539 -41.52 36.68 -2.36
CA LYS A 539 -41.65 37.26 -0.99
C LYS A 539 -40.74 38.48 -0.79
N GLU A 540 -41.14 39.32 0.17
CA GLU A 540 -40.66 40.68 0.49
C GLU A 540 -39.13 40.86 0.39
N GLY A 541 -38.67 41.55 -0.65
CA GLY A 541 -37.24 41.85 -0.85
C GLY A 541 -36.84 42.09 -2.31
N GLY A 542 -37.62 41.54 -3.25
CA GLY A 542 -37.24 41.56 -4.67
C GLY A 542 -36.20 40.48 -4.96
N HIS A 543 -36.34 39.82 -6.11
CA HIS A 543 -35.35 38.88 -6.61
C HIS A 543 -34.86 39.45 -7.94
N ASP A 544 -33.55 39.67 -8.05
CA ASP A 544 -32.87 40.04 -9.27
C ASP A 544 -31.98 38.89 -9.71
N GLN A 545 -32.08 38.53 -10.99
CA GLN A 545 -31.04 37.78 -11.66
C GLN A 545 -30.25 38.80 -12.48
N SER A 546 -29.05 39.14 -12.03
CA SER A 546 -28.12 39.99 -12.78
C SER A 546 -27.09 39.10 -13.47
N LEU A 547 -26.99 39.21 -14.79
CA LEU A 547 -25.97 38.56 -15.60
C LEU A 547 -25.10 39.65 -16.22
N SER A 548 -23.81 39.67 -15.88
CA SER A 548 -22.83 40.56 -16.48
C SER A 548 -21.86 39.73 -17.33
N ILE A 549 -21.80 40.03 -18.62
CA ILE A 549 -20.88 39.42 -19.58
C ILE A 549 -19.91 40.51 -20.04
N THR A 550 -18.61 40.28 -19.90
CA THR A 550 -17.57 41.27 -20.21
C THR A 550 -17.03 41.18 -21.63
N HIS A 551 -17.25 40.04 -22.30
CA HIS A 551 -16.91 39.81 -23.71
C HIS A 551 -18.22 39.47 -24.44
N ASP A 552 -18.36 38.23 -24.93
CA ASP A 552 -19.46 37.85 -25.81
C ASP A 552 -20.46 36.91 -25.14
N GLN A 553 -21.73 37.07 -25.48
CA GLN A 553 -22.79 36.13 -25.15
C GLN A 553 -23.41 35.60 -26.44
N ILE A 554 -23.14 34.34 -26.76
CA ILE A 554 -23.75 33.66 -27.92
C ILE A 554 -24.88 32.75 -27.41
N VAL A 555 -26.10 33.01 -27.87
CA VAL A 555 -27.28 32.18 -27.57
C VAL A 555 -27.75 31.51 -28.86
N LYS A 556 -27.53 30.20 -28.99
CA LYS A 556 -28.06 29.39 -30.09
C LYS A 556 -29.26 28.57 -29.59
N VAL A 557 -30.43 28.82 -30.16
CA VAL A 557 -31.66 28.09 -29.82
C VAL A 557 -32.06 27.23 -31.02
N GLY A 558 -32.16 25.91 -30.82
CA GLY A 558 -32.45 24.96 -31.90
C GLY A 558 -33.94 24.89 -32.30
N ASN A 559 -34.83 25.19 -31.36
CA ASN A 559 -36.28 25.23 -31.57
C ASN A 559 -36.78 26.65 -31.26
N ASP A 560 -37.60 26.81 -30.22
CA ASP A 560 -38.23 28.09 -29.89
C ASP A 560 -37.55 28.79 -28.71
N GLN A 561 -37.30 30.09 -28.85
CA GLN A 561 -37.00 30.97 -27.73
C GLN A 561 -38.25 31.79 -27.39
N THR A 562 -38.90 31.48 -26.26
CA THR A 562 -40.05 32.26 -25.77
C THR A 562 -39.62 33.16 -24.61
N LEU A 563 -39.77 34.47 -24.77
CA LEU A 563 -39.54 35.45 -23.71
C LEU A 563 -40.87 36.11 -23.34
N THR A 564 -41.31 35.94 -22.10
CA THR A 564 -42.45 36.67 -21.52
C THR A 564 -41.93 37.65 -20.48
N VAL A 565 -42.19 38.94 -20.66
CA VAL A 565 -41.81 39.99 -19.71
C VAL A 565 -43.09 40.57 -19.09
N GLY A 566 -43.22 40.48 -17.76
CA GLY A 566 -44.43 40.89 -17.06
C GLY A 566 -44.59 42.39 -16.83
N ASN A 567 -43.50 43.16 -16.95
CA ASN A 567 -43.50 44.62 -16.86
C ASN A 567 -42.71 45.20 -18.04
N ASP A 568 -41.57 45.86 -17.80
CA ASP A 568 -40.81 46.53 -18.86
C ASP A 568 -39.63 45.70 -19.39
N ARG A 569 -39.40 45.76 -20.71
CA ARG A 569 -38.16 45.32 -21.36
C ARG A 569 -37.43 46.53 -21.92
N HIS A 570 -36.22 46.80 -21.43
CA HIS A 570 -35.33 47.83 -22.00
C HIS A 570 -34.19 47.17 -22.77
N ILE A 571 -33.97 47.62 -24.01
CA ILE A 571 -32.84 47.21 -24.85
C ILE A 571 -32.07 48.46 -25.25
N ARG A 572 -30.76 48.48 -25.03
CA ARG A 572 -29.86 49.53 -25.49
C ARG A 572 -28.67 48.89 -26.19
N THR A 573 -28.57 49.06 -27.49
CA THR A 573 -27.45 48.59 -28.30
C THR A 573 -26.49 49.75 -28.57
N GLY A 574 -25.18 49.52 -28.41
CA GLY A 574 -24.15 50.55 -28.55
C GLY A 574 -23.76 50.85 -30.00
N ASN A 575 -23.62 49.78 -30.80
CA ASN A 575 -23.26 49.85 -32.22
C ASN A 575 -24.46 49.38 -33.06
N ASP A 576 -24.38 48.18 -33.63
CA ASP A 576 -25.36 47.68 -34.59
C ASP A 576 -26.31 46.63 -33.98
N ASP A 577 -27.58 46.67 -34.40
CA ASP A 577 -28.59 45.65 -34.14
C ASP A 577 -29.09 45.12 -35.49
N LEU A 578 -28.77 43.86 -35.82
CA LEU A 578 -29.17 43.21 -37.06
C LEU A 578 -30.27 42.17 -36.76
N LEU A 579 -31.45 42.38 -37.32
CA LEU A 579 -32.56 41.43 -37.23
C LEU A 579 -32.93 40.88 -38.62
N GLN A 580 -32.69 39.60 -38.83
CA GLN A 580 -33.14 38.86 -40.00
C GLN A 580 -34.26 37.88 -39.61
N VAL A 581 -35.39 37.92 -40.31
CA VAL A 581 -36.52 37.01 -40.11
C VAL A 581 -36.86 36.37 -41.44
N THR A 582 -36.75 35.04 -41.55
CA THR A 582 -36.89 34.30 -42.81
C THR A 582 -38.35 34.07 -43.22
N ASN A 583 -39.24 33.91 -42.24
CA ASN A 583 -40.67 33.75 -42.45
C ASN A 583 -41.41 35.04 -42.05
N ASP A 584 -42.29 34.99 -41.05
CA ASP A 584 -43.10 36.14 -40.67
C ASP A 584 -42.56 36.87 -39.43
N ARG A 585 -42.43 38.19 -39.53
CA ARG A 585 -42.35 39.07 -38.36
C ARG A 585 -43.72 39.72 -38.12
N LYS A 586 -44.40 39.35 -37.04
CA LYS A 586 -45.64 40.01 -36.57
C LYS A 586 -45.32 40.90 -35.38
N VAL A 587 -45.69 42.18 -35.47
CA VAL A 587 -45.57 43.15 -34.39
C VAL A 587 -46.95 43.71 -34.10
N THR A 588 -47.42 43.53 -32.87
CA THR A 588 -48.66 44.13 -32.37
C THR A 588 -48.30 45.06 -31.22
N VAL A 589 -48.72 46.33 -31.33
CA VAL A 589 -48.56 47.33 -30.27
C VAL A 589 -49.95 47.86 -29.97
N GLU A 590 -50.47 47.55 -28.77
CA GLU A 590 -51.80 48.04 -28.35
C GLU A 590 -51.75 49.53 -27.95
N GLY A 591 -50.61 49.96 -27.41
CA GLY A 591 -50.34 51.33 -27.04
C GLY A 591 -49.72 52.15 -28.18
N LYS A 592 -48.85 53.10 -27.80
CA LYS A 592 -48.15 53.96 -28.75
C LYS A 592 -46.88 53.28 -29.27
N GLN A 593 -46.71 53.21 -30.58
CA GLN A 593 -45.42 52.93 -31.22
C GLN A 593 -44.80 54.25 -31.71
N GLU A 594 -43.67 54.64 -31.13
CA GLU A 594 -42.84 55.74 -31.63
C GLU A 594 -41.62 55.18 -32.36
N HIS A 595 -41.34 55.69 -33.56
CA HIS A 595 -40.14 55.37 -34.31
C HIS A 595 -39.47 56.66 -34.75
N LYS A 596 -38.21 56.85 -34.34
CA LYS A 596 -37.40 58.01 -34.70
C LYS A 596 -36.11 57.51 -35.37
N THR A 597 -35.92 57.92 -36.61
CA THR A 597 -34.68 57.68 -37.36
C THR A 597 -33.96 59.01 -37.55
N THR A 598 -32.67 59.08 -37.22
CA THR A 598 -31.88 60.31 -37.31
C THR A 598 -31.14 60.45 -38.64
N ARG A 599 -30.85 59.34 -39.31
CA ARG A 599 -30.29 59.27 -40.66
C ARG A 599 -31.33 58.67 -41.61
N ASP A 600 -30.90 57.74 -42.46
CA ASP A 600 -31.75 57.17 -43.49
C ASP A 600 -32.70 56.10 -42.94
N HIS A 601 -33.95 56.14 -43.40
CA HIS A 601 -34.91 55.06 -43.23
C HIS A 601 -35.27 54.52 -44.62
N ILE A 602 -34.70 53.37 -44.97
CA ILE A 602 -34.90 52.73 -46.27
C ILE A 602 -35.85 51.55 -46.09
N SER A 603 -36.93 51.50 -46.89
CA SER A 603 -37.93 50.42 -46.86
C SER A 603 -38.16 49.91 -48.28
N LEU A 604 -37.68 48.71 -48.56
CA LEU A 604 -37.98 47.97 -49.79
C LEU A 604 -39.02 46.89 -49.46
N VAL A 605 -40.12 46.84 -50.22
CA VAL A 605 -41.12 45.78 -50.12
C VAL A 605 -41.28 45.17 -51.51
N GLN A 606 -40.82 43.93 -51.68
CA GLN A 606 -40.92 43.20 -52.96
C GLN A 606 -42.35 42.67 -53.20
N GLY A 607 -43.09 42.39 -52.12
CA GLY A 607 -44.50 42.04 -52.15
C GLY A 607 -45.42 43.25 -52.01
N GLN A 608 -46.60 43.04 -51.41
CA GLN A 608 -47.57 44.11 -51.18
C GLN A 608 -47.24 44.89 -49.90
N LYS A 609 -47.15 46.22 -50.00
CA LYS A 609 -47.20 47.13 -48.84
C LYS A 609 -48.62 47.66 -48.69
N SER A 610 -49.33 47.24 -47.63
CA SER A 610 -50.64 47.80 -47.27
C SER A 610 -50.49 48.73 -46.07
N LEU A 611 -51.09 49.92 -46.15
CA LEU A 611 -51.21 50.85 -45.04
C LEU A 611 -52.67 51.26 -44.90
N THR A 612 -53.26 51.02 -43.73
CA THR A 612 -54.59 51.51 -43.38
C THR A 612 -54.44 52.35 -42.12
N VAL A 613 -54.90 53.60 -42.19
CA VAL A 613 -54.92 54.53 -41.05
C VAL A 613 -56.38 54.92 -40.83
N GLN A 614 -56.92 54.60 -39.66
CA GLN A 614 -58.32 54.95 -39.32
C GLN A 614 -58.47 56.42 -38.93
N GLY A 615 -57.40 57.03 -38.40
CA GLY A 615 -57.29 58.47 -38.16
C GLY A 615 -56.54 59.19 -39.29
N ASP A 616 -55.83 60.25 -38.93
CA ASP A 616 -55.10 61.07 -39.90
C ASP A 616 -53.75 60.43 -40.27
N LEU A 617 -53.48 60.36 -41.58
CA LEU A 617 -52.14 60.14 -42.11
C LEU A 617 -51.57 61.48 -42.60
N ALA A 618 -50.61 62.04 -41.87
CA ALA A 618 -49.88 63.23 -42.29
C ALA A 618 -48.47 62.87 -42.78
N GLN A 619 -48.17 63.18 -44.04
CA GLN A 619 -46.82 63.03 -44.60
C GLN A 619 -46.27 64.42 -44.94
N LYS A 620 -45.23 64.84 -44.23
CA LYS A 620 -44.50 66.08 -44.51
C LYS A 620 -43.12 65.72 -45.06
N VAL A 621 -42.84 66.13 -46.28
CA VAL A 621 -41.56 65.91 -46.95
C VAL A 621 -40.95 67.28 -47.26
N ALA A 622 -39.73 67.53 -46.77
CA ALA A 622 -39.02 68.79 -47.02
C ALA A 622 -38.33 68.82 -48.39
N GLY A 623 -37.89 67.65 -48.86
CA GLY A 623 -37.36 67.45 -50.21
C GLY A 623 -38.48 67.10 -51.20
N ALA A 624 -38.24 66.12 -52.05
CA ALA A 624 -39.22 65.66 -53.02
C ALA A 624 -40.01 64.44 -52.53
N LEU A 625 -41.31 64.44 -52.78
CA LEU A 625 -42.16 63.26 -52.68
C LEU A 625 -42.40 62.71 -54.10
N GLY A 626 -41.86 61.54 -54.40
CA GLY A 626 -42.07 60.83 -55.65
C GLY A 626 -43.03 59.65 -55.47
N ILE A 627 -44.03 59.55 -56.35
CA ILE A 627 -44.89 58.37 -56.46
C ILE A 627 -44.84 57.94 -57.92
N SER A 628 -44.27 56.76 -58.16
CA SER A 628 -44.21 56.14 -59.48
C SER A 628 -44.83 54.76 -59.37
N VAL A 629 -45.85 54.50 -60.19
CA VAL A 629 -46.60 53.25 -60.21
C VAL A 629 -46.73 52.81 -61.66
N ALA A 630 -46.44 51.54 -61.95
CA ALA A 630 -46.56 50.99 -63.31
C ALA A 630 -48.03 50.74 -63.70
N GLY A 631 -48.88 50.43 -62.71
CA GLY A 631 -50.33 50.34 -62.84
C GLY A 631 -51.04 51.62 -62.40
N ASP A 632 -52.27 51.47 -61.91
CA ASP A 632 -53.12 52.61 -61.58
C ASP A 632 -52.71 53.30 -60.27
N ILE A 633 -52.69 54.63 -60.30
CA ILE A 633 -52.77 55.45 -59.09
C ILE A 633 -54.23 55.82 -58.89
N VAL A 634 -54.86 55.27 -57.85
CA VAL A 634 -56.24 55.58 -57.49
C VAL A 634 -56.24 56.42 -56.21
N LEU A 635 -56.56 57.71 -56.34
CA LEU A 635 -56.86 58.58 -55.22
C LEU A 635 -58.38 58.73 -55.14
N LYS A 636 -58.96 58.36 -54.00
CA LYS A 636 -60.41 58.43 -53.77
C LYS A 636 -60.67 59.14 -52.44
N SER A 637 -61.52 60.16 -52.48
CA SER A 637 -61.99 60.89 -51.31
C SER A 637 -63.50 61.02 -51.40
N SER A 638 -64.21 60.88 -50.28
CA SER A 638 -65.65 61.17 -50.21
C SER A 638 -65.94 62.67 -50.10
N GLY A 639 -64.95 63.47 -49.67
CA GLY A 639 -65.04 64.92 -49.56
C GLY A 639 -64.46 65.61 -50.79
N SER A 640 -63.14 65.81 -50.78
CA SER A 640 -62.40 66.37 -51.90
C SER A 640 -60.98 65.81 -52.01
N ILE A 641 -60.41 65.89 -53.21
CA ILE A 641 -58.97 65.72 -53.47
C ILE A 641 -58.46 67.08 -53.94
N SER A 642 -57.55 67.68 -53.18
CA SER A 642 -56.96 68.98 -53.51
C SER A 642 -55.48 68.81 -53.83
N LEU A 643 -55.08 69.21 -55.02
CA LEU A 643 -53.69 69.27 -55.45
C LEU A 643 -53.35 70.75 -55.65
N GLN A 644 -52.47 71.30 -54.83
CA GLN A 644 -52.10 72.71 -54.88
C GLN A 644 -50.59 72.85 -55.11
N ALA A 645 -50.23 73.69 -56.08
CA ALA A 645 -48.86 74.10 -56.35
C ALA A 645 -48.82 75.64 -56.46
N GLY A 646 -48.33 76.31 -55.41
CA GLY A 646 -48.38 77.76 -55.29
C GLY A 646 -49.83 78.28 -55.34
N ASN A 647 -50.11 79.23 -56.23
CA ASN A 647 -51.45 79.79 -56.44
C ASN A 647 -52.31 79.00 -57.44
N SER A 648 -51.82 77.87 -57.96
CA SER A 648 -52.59 77.00 -58.87
C SER A 648 -53.07 75.76 -58.13
N PHE A 649 -54.29 75.33 -58.42
CA PHE A 649 -54.84 74.11 -57.83
C PHE A 649 -55.79 73.37 -58.75
N VAL A 650 -55.90 72.08 -58.48
CA VAL A 650 -56.96 71.20 -58.96
C VAL A 650 -57.67 70.65 -57.72
N VAL A 651 -58.97 70.90 -57.62
CA VAL A 651 -59.81 70.33 -56.57
C VAL A 651 -60.87 69.48 -57.23
N ILE A 652 -60.89 68.20 -56.89
CA ILE A 652 -61.94 67.26 -57.27
C ILE A 652 -62.88 67.15 -56.07
N HIS A 653 -64.16 67.43 -56.25
CA HIS A 653 -65.19 67.33 -55.20
C HIS A 653 -66.45 66.67 -55.77
N ALA A 654 -67.44 66.37 -54.92
CA ALA A 654 -68.64 65.62 -55.32
C ALA A 654 -69.48 66.26 -56.45
N GLY A 655 -69.29 67.56 -56.71
CA GLY A 655 -70.04 68.32 -57.72
C GLY A 655 -69.29 68.56 -59.04
N GLY A 656 -67.99 68.25 -59.12
CA GLY A 656 -67.17 68.55 -60.31
C GLY A 656 -65.66 68.59 -60.06
N VAL A 657 -64.93 69.06 -61.08
CA VAL A 657 -63.49 69.33 -61.01
C VAL A 657 -63.26 70.82 -61.19
N ASP A 658 -62.80 71.47 -60.14
CA ASP A 658 -62.39 72.88 -60.15
C ASP A 658 -60.91 72.96 -60.50
N ILE A 659 -60.59 73.70 -61.57
CA ILE A 659 -59.22 73.96 -62.00
C ILE A 659 -59.03 75.48 -62.03
N VAL A 660 -58.10 75.98 -61.21
CA VAL A 660 -57.79 77.41 -61.13
C VAL A 660 -56.29 77.62 -61.20
N GLY A 661 -55.86 78.51 -62.09
CA GLY A 661 -54.47 78.93 -62.21
C GLY A 661 -54.33 80.07 -63.22
N PRO A 662 -53.18 80.76 -63.25
CA PRO A 662 -52.93 81.87 -64.19
C PRO A 662 -53.06 81.45 -65.66
N LYS A 663 -52.89 80.15 -65.95
CA LYS A 663 -53.03 79.54 -67.27
C LYS A 663 -53.43 78.07 -67.12
N ILE A 664 -54.50 77.66 -67.80
CA ILE A 664 -54.99 76.27 -67.83
C ILE A 664 -54.77 75.72 -69.25
N ASN A 665 -53.91 74.72 -69.39
CA ASN A 665 -53.64 74.07 -70.67
C ASN A 665 -54.45 72.76 -70.76
N LEU A 666 -55.57 72.77 -71.47
CA LEU A 666 -56.35 71.56 -71.80
C LEU A 666 -55.88 71.00 -73.14
N ASN A 667 -55.52 69.71 -73.18
CA ASN A 667 -55.03 68.99 -74.38
C ASN A 667 -53.71 69.51 -75.01
N GLY A 668 -52.88 70.23 -74.25
CA GLY A 668 -51.53 70.63 -74.69
C GLY A 668 -50.49 69.54 -74.40
N GLY A 669 -49.71 69.14 -75.42
CA GLY A 669 -48.70 68.07 -75.33
C GLY A 669 -47.45 68.41 -74.51
N GLY A 670 -47.60 68.56 -73.20
CA GLY A 670 -46.50 68.74 -72.24
C GLY A 670 -46.17 67.45 -71.48
N CYS A 671 -44.88 67.19 -71.27
CA CYS A 671 -44.38 66.07 -70.48
C CYS A 671 -44.40 66.44 -68.98
N PRO A 672 -44.91 65.59 -68.06
CA PRO A 672 -45.15 65.90 -66.64
C PRO A 672 -43.89 66.06 -65.76
N GLY A 673 -42.71 66.29 -66.35
CA GLY A 673 -41.43 66.29 -65.65
C GLY A 673 -40.91 64.88 -65.40
N LYS A 674 -39.59 64.74 -65.23
CA LYS A 674 -38.99 63.44 -64.86
C LYS A 674 -39.40 63.13 -63.42
N PRO A 675 -39.99 61.95 -63.14
CA PRO A 675 -40.18 61.50 -61.77
C PRO A 675 -38.85 61.54 -61.04
N VAL A 676 -38.85 61.90 -59.76
CA VAL A 676 -37.67 61.70 -58.92
C VAL A 676 -37.41 60.21 -58.91
N GLU A 677 -36.27 59.78 -59.47
CA GLU A 677 -35.92 58.37 -59.44
C GLU A 677 -35.82 57.95 -57.97
N PRO A 678 -36.49 56.85 -57.58
CA PRO A 678 -36.29 56.31 -56.24
C PRO A 678 -34.79 56.08 -56.07
N LEU A 679 -34.22 56.60 -54.97
CA LEU A 679 -32.85 56.30 -54.57
C LEU A 679 -32.69 54.77 -54.66
N GLN A 680 -31.95 54.30 -55.67
CA GLN A 680 -31.61 52.89 -55.83
C GLN A 680 -30.91 52.47 -54.55
N PRO A 681 -31.50 51.60 -53.72
CA PRO A 681 -30.80 51.09 -52.57
C PRO A 681 -29.89 49.97 -53.10
N SER A 682 -28.75 50.35 -53.69
CA SER A 682 -27.68 49.39 -54.01
C SER A 682 -27.27 48.58 -52.78
N ALA A 683 -27.46 49.14 -51.58
CA ALA A 683 -27.26 48.48 -50.29
C ALA A 683 -28.29 47.38 -49.94
N LEU A 684 -29.49 47.35 -50.52
CA LEU A 684 -30.48 46.30 -50.24
C LEU A 684 -30.43 45.14 -51.24
N THR A 685 -29.97 45.40 -52.46
CA THR A 685 -29.78 44.34 -53.47
C THR A 685 -28.45 43.60 -53.27
N ALA A 686 -27.41 44.27 -52.76
CA ALA A 686 -26.13 43.65 -52.43
C ALA A 686 -26.21 42.66 -51.26
N GLN A 687 -27.23 42.74 -50.41
CA GLN A 687 -27.44 41.77 -49.31
C GLN A 687 -28.24 40.52 -49.71
N LYS A 688 -28.56 40.34 -51.01
CA LYS A 688 -29.20 39.11 -51.49
C LYS A 688 -28.21 38.07 -52.02
N GLU A 689 -26.95 38.43 -52.23
CA GLU A 689 -25.90 37.50 -52.70
C GLU A 689 -24.91 37.05 -51.62
N ASP A 690 -24.83 37.73 -50.48
CA ASP A 690 -24.33 37.11 -49.25
C ASP A 690 -25.54 36.55 -48.48
N TRP A 691 -25.38 35.44 -47.78
CA TRP A 691 -26.44 34.63 -47.12
C TRP A 691 -27.13 33.57 -48.01
N THR A 692 -26.39 32.98 -48.95
CA THR A 692 -26.47 31.53 -49.12
C THR A 692 -25.22 30.91 -48.50
N SER A 693 -25.27 30.62 -47.20
CA SER A 693 -24.35 29.67 -46.59
C SER A 693 -25.16 28.55 -45.94
N SER A 694 -24.90 27.38 -46.48
CA SER A 694 -25.12 26.06 -45.92
C SER A 694 -24.93 25.99 -44.40
N ASP A 695 -25.86 25.28 -43.77
CA ASP A 695 -25.67 24.32 -42.68
C ASP A 695 -24.54 24.51 -41.64
N ASN A 696 -25.01 24.53 -40.39
CA ASN A 696 -24.49 23.86 -39.21
C ASN A 696 -23.14 24.24 -38.57
N GLN A 697 -23.32 24.58 -37.28
CA GLN A 697 -22.49 24.25 -36.12
C GLN A 697 -21.19 25.03 -35.84
N PRO A 698 -20.85 25.17 -34.54
CA PRO A 698 -20.12 26.30 -34.00
C PRO A 698 -18.64 25.97 -33.69
N GLY A 699 -17.76 26.95 -33.88
CA GLY A 699 -16.44 27.04 -33.25
C GLY A 699 -16.21 28.52 -32.92
N GLU A 700 -16.20 28.86 -31.64
CA GLU A 700 -15.02 29.32 -30.90
C GLU A 700 -14.63 30.77 -31.21
N ASP A 701 -15.05 31.67 -30.31
CA ASP A 701 -14.38 32.95 -30.10
C ASP A 701 -13.22 32.74 -29.12
N SER A 702 -12.07 33.33 -29.46
CA SER A 702 -11.17 33.83 -28.45
C SER A 702 -10.66 35.22 -28.81
N GLN A 703 -10.95 36.14 -27.88
CA GLN A 703 -10.10 37.19 -27.34
C GLN A 703 -9.90 38.51 -28.08
N PHE A 704 -10.14 39.55 -27.27
CA PHE A 704 -9.90 40.97 -27.45
C PHE A 704 -8.41 41.33 -27.51
N GLY A 705 -8.12 42.41 -28.25
CA GLY A 705 -6.86 43.16 -28.19
C GLY A 705 -7.06 44.60 -28.68
N ASN A 706 -6.81 45.56 -27.79
CA ASN A 706 -7.17 46.99 -27.85
C ASN A 706 -6.37 47.91 -28.81
N ALA A 707 -7.08 48.93 -29.30
CA ALA A 707 -6.80 50.37 -29.35
C ALA A 707 -5.64 51.00 -30.18
N ASP A 708 -6.07 51.94 -31.04
CA ASP A 708 -5.55 53.26 -31.40
C ASP A 708 -4.11 53.44 -31.92
N ASN A 709 -3.95 53.84 -33.20
CA ASN A 709 -3.80 55.25 -33.61
C ASN A 709 -3.60 55.44 -35.13
N SER A 710 -4.26 56.48 -35.63
CA SER A 710 -3.99 57.36 -36.79
C SER A 710 -3.35 56.86 -38.11
N SER A 711 -4.05 57.26 -39.17
CA SER A 711 -3.57 57.80 -40.47
C SER A 711 -2.77 56.89 -41.39
N ASP A 712 -3.35 56.53 -42.53
CA ASP A 712 -3.28 57.30 -43.80
C ASP A 712 -3.46 56.35 -45.00
N SER A 713 -4.09 56.88 -46.04
CA SER A 713 -4.10 56.49 -47.45
C SER A 713 -3.86 55.02 -47.88
N GLY A 714 -4.94 54.43 -48.41
CA GLY A 714 -5.03 53.92 -49.79
C GLY A 714 -4.11 52.78 -50.24
N ASN A 715 -4.68 51.60 -50.47
CA ASN A 715 -4.87 51.03 -51.82
C ASN A 715 -5.46 49.62 -51.72
N ASN A 716 -6.40 49.32 -52.61
CA ASN A 716 -6.81 47.96 -52.95
C ASN A 716 -5.61 47.19 -53.53
N ASP A 717 -5.46 45.93 -53.15
CA ASP A 717 -5.36 44.87 -54.15
C ASP A 717 -5.86 43.53 -53.56
N ASP A 718 -6.80 42.92 -54.27
CA ASP A 718 -7.27 41.55 -54.08
C ASP A 718 -6.18 40.55 -54.49
N THR A 719 -6.14 39.38 -53.86
CA THR A 719 -6.02 38.09 -54.58
C THR A 719 -6.34 36.89 -53.67
N LYS A 720 -7.26 36.05 -54.14
CA LYS A 720 -7.65 34.71 -53.63
C LYS A 720 -6.56 33.65 -53.86
N SER A 721 -6.51 32.60 -53.02
CA SER A 721 -6.98 31.22 -53.35
C SER A 721 -6.50 30.13 -52.36
N GLU A 722 -7.42 29.33 -51.81
CA GLU A 722 -7.17 27.99 -51.22
C GLU A 722 -7.62 26.92 -52.26
N LYS A 723 -6.95 25.75 -52.39
CA LYS A 723 -7.12 24.84 -53.55
C LYS A 723 -7.22 23.32 -53.32
N TYR A 724 -6.97 22.75 -52.12
CA TYR A 724 -6.98 21.28 -51.91
C TYR A 724 -7.67 20.83 -50.62
N SER A 725 -8.23 19.61 -50.63
CA SER A 725 -8.78 18.95 -49.43
C SER A 725 -8.36 17.49 -49.31
N LEU A 726 -8.21 17.01 -48.08
CA LEU A 726 -7.81 15.65 -47.73
C LEU A 726 -8.69 15.05 -46.63
N ARG A 727 -8.93 13.75 -46.67
CA ARG A 727 -9.55 13.00 -45.57
C ARG A 727 -8.82 11.69 -45.36
N PHE A 728 -8.60 11.31 -44.11
CA PHE A 728 -8.07 9.99 -43.76
C PHE A 728 -9.21 9.08 -43.33
N ALA A 729 -9.23 7.86 -43.88
CA ALA A 729 -10.03 6.77 -43.35
C ALA A 729 -9.10 5.73 -42.73
N LEU A 730 -9.27 5.48 -41.43
CA LEU A 730 -8.43 4.62 -40.61
C LEU A 730 -9.22 3.38 -40.19
N SER A 731 -8.56 2.24 -39.96
CA SER A 731 -9.28 1.03 -39.53
C SER A 731 -9.93 1.22 -38.15
N GLU A 732 -10.93 0.39 -37.87
CA GLU A 732 -11.74 0.48 -36.64
C GLU A 732 -10.91 0.49 -35.35
N ASP A 733 -9.71 -0.10 -35.37
CA ASP A 733 -8.77 -0.14 -34.25
C ASP A 733 -8.26 1.24 -33.79
N PHE A 734 -8.37 2.28 -34.64
CA PHE A 734 -7.96 3.65 -34.32
C PHE A 734 -9.11 4.55 -33.89
N VAL A 735 -10.36 4.06 -33.91
CA VAL A 735 -11.52 4.79 -33.40
C VAL A 735 -11.29 5.19 -31.94
N SER A 736 -11.71 6.41 -31.57
CA SER A 736 -11.54 6.98 -30.24
C SER A 736 -10.08 7.23 -29.80
N LYS A 737 -9.08 7.06 -30.68
CA LYS A 737 -7.68 7.46 -30.41
C LYS A 737 -7.46 8.94 -30.79
N PRO A 738 -6.62 9.68 -30.07
CA PRO A 738 -6.25 11.03 -30.47
C PRO A 738 -5.34 11.01 -31.70
N TYR A 739 -5.55 11.96 -32.61
CA TYR A 739 -4.69 12.21 -33.76
C TYR A 739 -4.28 13.68 -33.80
N VAL A 740 -3.11 13.94 -34.38
CA VAL A 740 -2.60 15.27 -34.69
C VAL A 740 -1.97 15.22 -36.07
N LEU A 741 -2.49 16.02 -37.01
CA LEU A 741 -1.93 16.25 -38.32
C LEU A 741 -1.22 17.60 -38.33
N LYS A 742 0.04 17.60 -38.76
CA LYS A 742 0.87 18.79 -38.90
C LYS A 742 1.33 18.96 -40.34
N ASP A 743 1.54 20.21 -40.74
CA ASP A 743 2.27 20.54 -41.96
C ASP A 743 3.78 20.27 -41.79
N LYS A 744 4.53 20.36 -42.88
CA LYS A 744 6.00 20.24 -42.87
C LYS A 744 6.73 21.23 -41.95
N ASN A 745 6.08 22.34 -41.58
CA ASN A 745 6.64 23.36 -40.68
C ASN A 745 6.30 23.07 -39.20
N GLY A 746 5.57 21.98 -38.92
CA GLY A 746 5.16 21.55 -37.59
C GLY A 746 3.90 22.22 -37.07
N ASN A 747 3.21 23.03 -37.89
CA ASN A 747 1.95 23.65 -37.51
C ASN A 747 0.83 22.63 -37.56
N THR A 748 0.02 22.56 -36.51
CA THR A 748 -1.12 21.66 -36.47
C THR A 748 -2.20 22.12 -37.44
N LEU A 749 -2.41 21.33 -38.49
CA LEU A 749 -3.48 21.54 -39.47
C LEU A 749 -4.81 21.00 -38.95
N SER A 750 -4.77 19.89 -38.21
CA SER A 750 -5.95 19.30 -37.60
C SER A 750 -5.56 18.41 -36.44
N GLN A 751 -6.35 18.37 -35.38
CA GLN A 751 -6.17 17.44 -34.28
C GLN A 751 -7.51 17.13 -33.65
N GLY A 752 -7.62 15.95 -33.06
CA GLY A 752 -8.86 15.54 -32.42
C GLY A 752 -8.80 14.09 -32.04
N VAL A 753 -9.97 13.51 -31.83
CA VAL A 753 -10.14 12.08 -31.59
C VAL A 753 -10.81 11.48 -32.80
N ILE A 754 -10.33 10.32 -33.26
CA ILE A 754 -10.87 9.67 -34.46
C ILE A 754 -12.33 9.29 -34.18
N PRO A 755 -13.28 9.73 -35.02
CA PRO A 755 -14.70 9.45 -34.82
C PRO A 755 -15.02 7.96 -34.98
N GLU A 756 -16.21 7.55 -34.51
CA GLU A 756 -16.67 6.15 -34.61
C GLU A 756 -16.75 5.60 -36.04
N ASP A 757 -16.85 6.46 -37.06
CA ASP A 757 -16.84 6.05 -38.46
C ASP A 757 -15.42 5.80 -39.02
N GLY A 758 -14.38 5.93 -38.18
CA GLY A 758 -12.97 5.73 -38.53
C GLY A 758 -12.40 6.81 -39.43
N ARG A 759 -13.15 7.87 -39.75
CA ARG A 759 -12.74 8.88 -40.74
C ARG A 759 -12.51 10.23 -40.10
N THR A 760 -11.31 10.77 -40.27
CA THR A 760 -11.01 12.12 -39.78
C THR A 760 -11.90 13.15 -40.49
N PRO A 761 -12.11 14.34 -39.91
CA PRO A 761 -12.66 15.49 -40.64
C PRO A 761 -11.88 15.75 -41.93
N ARG A 762 -12.55 16.35 -42.93
CA ARG A 762 -11.92 16.75 -44.20
C ARG A 762 -11.10 18.01 -43.95
N ILE A 763 -9.81 17.96 -44.25
CA ILE A 763 -8.81 18.98 -43.93
C ILE A 763 -8.49 19.71 -45.23
N LYS A 764 -8.68 21.04 -45.22
CA LYS A 764 -8.35 21.90 -46.36
C LYS A 764 -6.98 22.52 -46.16
N PHE A 765 -6.20 22.63 -47.23
CA PHE A 765 -4.87 23.23 -47.20
C PHE A 765 -4.45 23.71 -48.60
N ASP A 766 -3.46 24.59 -48.63
CA ASP A 766 -3.15 25.37 -49.84
C ASP A 766 -2.24 24.66 -50.85
N LYS A 767 -1.38 23.73 -50.39
CA LYS A 767 -0.46 22.96 -51.24
C LYS A 767 -0.20 21.55 -50.72
N PRO A 768 -0.14 20.52 -51.58
CA PRO A 768 0.23 19.16 -51.19
C PRO A 768 1.74 19.08 -50.91
N ASP A 769 2.13 19.66 -49.78
CA ASP A 769 3.46 19.55 -49.20
C ASP A 769 3.49 18.39 -48.19
N GLU A 770 4.67 18.01 -47.68
CA GLU A 770 4.79 16.89 -46.72
C GLU A 770 3.90 17.11 -45.48
N LEU A 771 3.18 16.04 -45.10
CA LEU A 771 2.26 16.03 -43.98
C LEU A 771 2.69 14.99 -42.95
N ASN A 772 2.63 15.35 -41.67
CA ASN A 772 3.02 14.48 -40.57
C ASN A 772 1.78 14.15 -39.74
N LEU A 773 1.34 12.90 -39.79
CA LEU A 773 0.20 12.40 -39.03
C LEU A 773 0.68 11.62 -37.82
N THR A 774 0.33 12.09 -36.63
CA THR A 774 0.56 11.36 -35.37
C THR A 774 -0.75 10.74 -34.89
N LEU A 775 -0.74 9.42 -34.68
CA LEU A 775 -1.83 8.64 -34.10
C LEU A 775 -1.40 8.09 -32.75
N GLY A 776 -1.97 8.62 -31.66
CA GLY A 776 -1.51 8.32 -30.31
C GLY A 776 -0.02 8.70 -30.12
N THR A 777 0.84 7.69 -29.96
CA THR A 777 2.30 7.85 -29.75
C THR A 777 3.14 7.56 -30.99
N VAL A 778 2.52 7.26 -32.14
CA VAL A 778 3.23 6.89 -33.38
C VAL A 778 3.01 7.98 -34.43
N GLY A 779 4.10 8.55 -34.95
CA GLY A 779 4.09 9.57 -36.00
C GLY A 779 4.52 9.02 -37.35
N TRP A 780 3.81 9.39 -38.42
CA TRP A 780 4.09 8.99 -39.79
C TRP A 780 4.27 10.23 -40.67
N ASN A 781 5.34 10.26 -41.46
CA ASN A 781 5.59 11.33 -42.41
C ASN A 781 5.21 10.86 -43.81
N MET A 782 4.37 11.64 -44.48
CA MET A 782 3.87 11.36 -45.81
C MET A 782 4.48 12.36 -46.79
N THR A 783 5.26 11.84 -47.72
CA THR A 783 5.96 12.64 -48.72
C THR A 783 5.44 12.24 -50.11
N SER A 784 5.18 13.21 -50.99
CA SER A 784 4.71 13.01 -52.39
C SER A 784 3.21 12.75 -52.63
N LEU A 785 2.32 13.56 -52.05
CA LEU A 785 0.86 13.50 -52.31
C LEU A 785 0.50 14.04 -53.71
N ASN A 786 0.21 13.17 -54.68
CA ASN A 786 -0.22 13.55 -56.03
C ASN A 786 -1.77 13.73 -56.10
N PRO A 787 -2.29 14.90 -56.52
CA PRO A 787 -3.73 15.16 -56.57
C PRO A 787 -4.44 14.45 -57.74
N VAL A 788 -5.69 14.01 -57.51
CA VAL A 788 -6.56 13.35 -58.52
C VAL A 788 -7.73 14.29 -58.89
N PRO A 789 -8.16 14.37 -60.17
CA PRO A 789 -9.23 15.28 -60.60
C PRO A 789 -10.59 15.01 -59.92
N SER A 790 -11.35 16.09 -59.71
CA SER A 790 -12.60 16.18 -58.92
C SER A 790 -13.75 15.24 -59.34
N SER A 791 -13.70 14.66 -60.55
CA SER A 791 -14.71 13.70 -61.03
C SER A 791 -14.58 12.28 -60.44
N GLN A 792 -13.58 12.06 -59.56
CA GLN A 792 -13.35 10.79 -58.86
C GLN A 792 -13.24 10.96 -57.35
N ASP A 793 -14.19 11.69 -56.75
CA ASP A 793 -14.29 12.06 -55.33
C ASP A 793 -14.30 10.87 -54.32
N ASN A 794 -14.15 9.63 -54.80
CA ASN A 794 -14.14 8.38 -54.03
C ASN A 794 -13.04 7.38 -54.44
N GLN A 795 -12.03 7.76 -55.24
CA GLN A 795 -10.91 6.84 -55.49
C GLN A 795 -9.99 6.71 -54.27
N ILE A 796 -9.75 5.45 -53.89
CA ILE A 796 -8.89 5.05 -52.78
C ILE A 796 -7.45 4.99 -53.27
N ILE A 797 -6.57 5.82 -52.72
CA ILE A 797 -5.12 5.67 -52.87
C ILE A 797 -4.62 4.88 -51.66
N GLU A 798 -4.12 3.67 -51.89
CA GLU A 798 -3.48 2.83 -50.87
C GLU A 798 -1.97 3.10 -50.89
N PHE A 799 -1.41 3.53 -49.76
CA PHE A 799 0.05 3.67 -49.61
C PHE A 799 0.67 2.34 -49.22
N THR A 800 1.81 2.00 -49.81
CA THR A 800 2.56 0.78 -49.45
C THR A 800 3.58 1.08 -48.34
N GLU A 801 4.04 0.05 -47.64
CA GLU A 801 4.92 0.15 -46.46
C GLU A 801 6.23 0.93 -46.73
N GLU A 802 6.67 1.03 -47.99
CA GLU A 802 7.85 1.82 -48.39
C GLU A 802 7.63 3.35 -48.42
N GLU A 803 6.37 3.82 -48.47
CA GLU A 803 6.03 5.26 -48.60
C GLU A 803 5.71 5.93 -47.27
N LEU A 804 5.72 5.17 -46.17
CA LEU A 804 5.37 5.63 -44.83
C LEU A 804 6.59 5.47 -43.90
N THR A 805 7.26 6.58 -43.57
CA THR A 805 8.40 6.56 -42.63
C THR A 805 7.96 7.08 -41.26
N ALA A 806 8.02 6.22 -40.25
CA ALA A 806 7.69 6.61 -38.88
C ALA A 806 8.83 7.43 -38.25
N SER A 807 8.53 8.58 -37.64
CA SER A 807 9.53 9.49 -37.10
C SER A 807 9.40 9.68 -35.58
N ASP A 808 10.02 8.80 -34.79
CA ASP A 808 10.83 9.17 -33.59
C ASP A 808 11.57 7.93 -32.99
N PRO A 809 12.78 8.08 -32.41
CA PRO A 809 13.72 6.98 -32.10
C PRO A 809 13.52 6.35 -30.70
N TRP A 810 12.28 6.26 -30.19
CA TRP A 810 12.00 5.69 -28.86
C TRP A 810 11.56 4.21 -28.86
N PHE A 811 11.60 3.53 -30.02
CA PHE A 811 11.19 2.13 -30.16
C PHE A 811 12.30 1.08 -29.90
N ASP A 812 13.51 1.48 -29.51
CA ASP A 812 14.64 0.56 -29.37
C ASP A 812 14.94 0.05 -27.94
N LYS A 813 14.10 0.36 -26.94
CA LYS A 813 14.26 -0.19 -25.58
C LYS A 813 12.95 -0.40 -24.86
N LEU A 814 12.24 -1.47 -25.19
CA LEU A 814 11.42 -2.19 -24.21
C LEU A 814 11.46 -3.68 -24.52
N ASP A 815 12.08 -4.37 -23.57
CA ASP A 815 12.32 -5.79 -23.49
C ASP A 815 11.01 -6.57 -23.54
N THR A 816 10.97 -7.53 -24.46
CA THR A 816 9.86 -8.45 -24.75
C THR A 816 9.66 -9.42 -23.59
N SER A 817 8.75 -9.09 -22.65
CA SER A 817 8.34 -10.08 -21.64
C SER A 817 6.97 -9.80 -21.00
N TYR A 818 5.93 -9.51 -21.78
CA TYR A 818 4.56 -9.88 -21.39
C TYR A 818 3.77 -10.21 -22.66
N GLY A 819 3.44 -11.49 -22.79
CA GLY A 819 2.61 -12.02 -23.85
C GLY A 819 1.14 -11.66 -23.65
N ASP A 820 0.43 -11.78 -24.77
CA ASP A 820 -1.02 -11.70 -24.94
C ASP A 820 -1.61 -10.31 -24.76
N PHE A 821 -1.66 -9.55 -25.86
CA PHE A 821 -2.87 -8.93 -26.41
C PHE A 821 -2.50 -7.95 -27.54
N PHE A 822 -2.07 -8.39 -28.72
CA PHE A 822 -2.28 -7.67 -29.99
C PHE A 822 -2.09 -8.65 -31.17
N PRO A 823 -3.13 -8.98 -31.96
CA PRO A 823 -2.96 -9.76 -33.18
C PRO A 823 -2.15 -8.99 -34.23
N ALA A 824 -1.24 -9.71 -34.88
CA ALA A 824 -0.26 -9.23 -35.85
C ALA A 824 -0.82 -8.95 -37.27
N ASP A 825 -2.05 -8.46 -37.39
CA ASP A 825 -2.71 -8.18 -38.69
C ASP A 825 -3.07 -6.69 -38.87
N LEU A 826 -2.36 -5.77 -38.20
CA LEU A 826 -2.50 -4.33 -38.45
C LEU A 826 -1.68 -3.91 -39.69
N VAL A 827 -2.11 -4.42 -40.86
CA VAL A 827 -1.82 -3.73 -42.12
C VAL A 827 -2.60 -2.42 -42.09
N THR A 828 -1.93 -1.34 -41.69
CA THR A 828 -2.54 -0.01 -41.55
C THR A 828 -2.91 0.50 -42.94
N LYS A 829 -4.14 0.23 -43.40
CA LYS A 829 -4.66 0.83 -44.63
C LYS A 829 -5.00 2.30 -44.37
N ILE A 830 -4.04 3.18 -44.59
CA ILE A 830 -4.28 4.62 -44.62
C ILE A 830 -4.79 4.97 -46.02
N MET A 831 -6.09 5.21 -46.14
CA MET A 831 -6.72 5.64 -47.39
C MET A 831 -6.81 7.16 -47.45
N VAL A 832 -6.29 7.74 -48.51
CA VAL A 832 -6.09 9.18 -48.65
C VAL A 832 -6.64 9.64 -49.99
N GLY A 833 -7.67 10.48 -49.97
CA GLY A 833 -8.19 11.12 -51.18
C GLY A 833 -7.82 12.60 -51.20
N VAL A 834 -6.98 13.02 -52.15
CA VAL A 834 -6.67 14.44 -52.40
C VAL A 834 -7.46 14.90 -53.63
N THR A 835 -8.39 15.83 -53.45
CA THR A 835 -9.17 16.41 -54.56
C THR A 835 -8.87 17.90 -54.68
N GLY A 836 -8.56 18.35 -55.89
CA GLY A 836 -8.42 19.77 -56.23
C GLY A 836 -9.75 20.36 -56.70
N GLU A 837 -10.07 21.59 -56.29
CA GLU A 837 -11.22 22.34 -56.81
C GLU A 837 -10.81 23.06 -58.12
N GLU A 838 -11.58 22.88 -59.21
CA GLU A 838 -11.44 23.60 -60.50
C GLU A 838 -12.09 24.98 -60.47
#